data_AF-A0A1Y2FR86-F1
#
_entry.id   AF-A0A1Y2FR86-F1
#
_cell.length_a   1.000
_cell.length_b   1.000
_cell.length_c   1.000
_cell.angle_alpha   90.00
_cell.angle_beta   90.00
_cell.angle_gamma   90.00
#
_symmetry.space_group_name_H-M   'P 1'
#
loop_
_entity.id
_entity.type
_entity.pdbx_description
1 polymer ?
#
loop_
_entity_poly.entity_id
_entity_poly.type
_entity_poly.pdbx_seq_one_letter_code
_entity_poly.pdbx_strand_id
1 'polypeptide(L)'
;MLNYIFFQFFLFYIKMRKKVHQNFIYLLFLFFFIILCNGQNNNSNFTTSFIMDLYDPNDNLNVRYLLEYDVQRGEYVDHYKIHNTLNIKTAIVCSEEDMNLPEDNKNTIVFWNTANYNEIYSSVIYMDAFPLWYNQQKKKGKRFCLRVEAVGWDKNVSEKINCDDPENKQLCPDLIILGTTQFSYRYYKDETLNLNKYFRNYFKKEGRSLESMLNKYAHYDYRIDNNWLAVPIISDLRALRFNKKTFDYCINKGYNLHYPPPFSDFWGSNYKETWTWEKAFEYSEIIYNCTGNPGFRIIGSKSEDTKLFIIICQSLGIPFIVEENDVKKCGFRNNPEYIKKLSIVKKLFENHYVEEWLDKSAIDKWKNSPYPKNIDEQPTFPLIDMTKNFNFMNVNGLIFDVLTTIELPDLKYCYMPGISSFLGGSGIVITKNSKFPDELFEYIEILINGKNPYLQYLNNYITPYEKVYGNLCNNELEKKSKKEYCNSFLDVEGTFPYYYVSNNKTNIIYLKHIVTNEDKQVSITDANSKFFSDVFTCGEKANYEQKTITFIDKYKLELPVKNNNTIILKSMEDIKDQTNPCNIFQESLEKAKPMQFPYNTFSEINAFELKSPISLLLAHLYYKHNETNEGTFESIINECCDIIDDTLLPRCKGYNKIKFKLGECNEQTELRNITYLNCKITDNDGLQRNIECPYISSKNIKGLFLTILSLIAIIIEIFIIIIVIKFKNEKCIMLSGFEFLLFLILSSLILDISVYFWVGSAVKYKCILKIWTMIIGITGLISSYSIKSEIIISIYNNKKLTQSNYKMRTYLLYVFIFIFQLILLTWWTFKHDGVTEKESYIKNVGSYKYNTCSIGNENILTLIFLIDYTLLVISIIMSYRGRNIPSEFNYSKKIFFTSLLTAL
;
A
#
# COMPACT_ATOMS: atom_id res chain seq x y z
N MET A 1 -20.68 -97.10 32.33
CA MET A 1 -19.61 -96.23 32.87
C MET A 1 -18.47 -95.96 31.86
N LEU A 2 -18.04 -96.93 31.04
CA LEU A 2 -17.00 -96.68 30.02
C LEU A 2 -17.40 -95.71 28.88
N ASN A 3 -18.66 -95.71 28.43
CA ASN A 3 -19.08 -94.83 27.33
C ASN A 3 -19.21 -93.34 27.72
N TYR A 4 -19.34 -93.02 29.00
CA TYR A 4 -19.43 -91.62 29.46
C TYR A 4 -18.05 -90.97 29.58
N ILE A 5 -17.03 -91.76 29.93
CA ILE A 5 -15.64 -91.30 30.00
C ILE A 5 -15.08 -91.03 28.60
N PHE A 6 -15.43 -91.86 27.61
CA PHE A 6 -15.00 -91.65 26.23
C PHE A 6 -15.61 -90.40 25.59
N PHE A 7 -16.88 -90.10 25.90
CA PHE A 7 -17.55 -88.90 25.38
C PHE A 7 -17.03 -87.61 26.03
N GLN A 8 -16.70 -87.63 27.32
CA GLN A 8 -16.03 -86.53 28.01
C GLN A 8 -14.61 -86.27 27.49
N PHE A 9 -13.82 -87.32 27.21
CA PHE A 9 -12.50 -87.17 26.61
C PHE A 9 -12.57 -86.63 25.17
N PHE A 10 -13.56 -87.05 24.38
CA PHE A 10 -13.72 -86.56 23.01
C PHE A 10 -14.17 -85.09 22.96
N LEU A 11 -15.05 -84.67 23.87
CA LEU A 11 -15.44 -83.26 24.02
C LEU A 11 -14.31 -82.38 24.56
N PHE A 12 -13.49 -82.88 25.49
CA PHE A 12 -12.33 -82.16 26.00
C PHE A 12 -11.23 -82.03 24.92
N TYR A 13 -11.03 -83.07 24.10
CA TYR A 13 -10.09 -83.06 22.98
C TYR A 13 -10.53 -82.09 21.87
N ILE A 14 -11.83 -82.03 21.53
CA ILE A 14 -12.34 -81.06 20.54
C ILE A 14 -12.26 -79.61 21.07
N LYS A 15 -12.49 -79.40 22.37
CA LYS A 15 -12.41 -78.05 22.98
C LYS A 15 -10.97 -77.56 23.11
N MET A 16 -10.01 -78.45 23.39
CA MET A 16 -8.57 -78.16 23.35
C MET A 16 -8.06 -77.89 21.92
N ARG A 17 -8.51 -78.67 20.92
CA ARG A 17 -8.05 -78.49 19.54
C ARG A 17 -8.52 -77.17 18.92
N LYS A 18 -9.72 -76.69 19.28
CA LYS A 18 -10.21 -75.36 18.85
C LYS A 18 -9.43 -74.23 19.52
N LYS A 19 -9.13 -74.31 20.82
CA LYS A 19 -8.40 -73.25 21.54
C LYS A 19 -6.90 -73.21 21.20
N VAL A 20 -6.29 -74.37 20.93
CA VAL A 20 -4.91 -74.44 20.44
C VAL A 20 -4.80 -73.99 18.98
N HIS A 21 -5.74 -74.33 18.09
CA HIS A 21 -5.72 -73.75 16.73
C HIS A 21 -6.02 -72.25 16.70
N GLN A 22 -6.92 -71.76 17.56
CA GLN A 22 -7.22 -70.33 17.62
C GLN A 22 -6.04 -69.53 18.19
N ASN A 23 -5.37 -70.05 19.24
CA ASN A 23 -4.15 -69.44 19.77
C ASN A 23 -2.95 -69.59 18.82
N PHE A 24 -2.84 -70.70 18.07
CA PHE A 24 -1.77 -70.87 17.09
C PHE A 24 -1.98 -69.98 15.86
N ILE A 25 -3.22 -69.81 15.39
CA ILE A 25 -3.55 -68.83 14.34
C ILE A 25 -3.34 -67.41 14.85
N TYR A 26 -3.71 -67.09 16.10
CA TYR A 26 -3.41 -65.78 16.70
C TYR A 26 -1.91 -65.54 16.86
N LEU A 27 -1.13 -66.54 17.27
CA LEU A 27 0.33 -66.45 17.34
C LEU A 27 0.95 -66.36 15.95
N LEU A 28 0.42 -67.06 14.94
CA LEU A 28 0.89 -66.97 13.57
C LEU A 28 0.53 -65.62 12.96
N PHE A 29 -0.65 -65.07 13.25
CA PHE A 29 -1.04 -63.71 12.87
C PHE A 29 -0.19 -62.69 13.61
N LEU A 30 0.06 -62.84 14.91
CA LEU A 30 0.91 -61.95 15.69
C LEU A 30 2.37 -62.03 15.24
N PHE A 31 2.86 -63.21 14.86
CA PHE A 31 4.19 -63.43 14.32
C PHE A 31 4.31 -62.89 12.90
N PHE A 32 3.29 -63.04 12.04
CA PHE A 32 3.21 -62.38 10.73
C PHE A 32 3.07 -60.87 10.87
N PHE A 33 2.35 -60.37 11.88
CA PHE A 33 2.20 -58.94 12.18
C PHE A 33 3.51 -58.39 12.73
N ILE A 34 4.23 -59.12 13.59
CA ILE A 34 5.56 -58.76 14.08
C ILE A 34 6.59 -58.84 12.94
N ILE A 35 6.51 -59.80 12.01
CA ILE A 35 7.39 -59.87 10.84
C ILE A 35 7.04 -58.78 9.81
N LEU A 36 5.76 -58.45 9.62
CA LEU A 36 5.35 -57.34 8.76
C LEU A 36 5.67 -55.96 9.39
N CYS A 37 5.60 -55.85 10.72
CA CYS A 37 5.99 -54.65 11.47
C CYS A 37 7.52 -54.50 11.59
N ASN A 38 8.27 -55.59 11.81
CA ASN A 38 9.74 -55.55 11.87
C ASN A 38 10.38 -55.54 10.48
N GLY A 39 9.70 -56.08 9.46
CA GLY A 39 10.16 -56.07 8.07
C GLY A 39 10.01 -54.72 7.37
N GLN A 40 9.37 -53.72 8.00
CA GLN A 40 9.23 -52.37 7.46
C GLN A 40 10.12 -51.32 8.14
N ASN A 41 10.91 -51.68 9.17
CA ASN A 41 11.67 -50.69 9.94
C ASN A 41 13.16 -50.58 9.60
N ASN A 42 13.61 -51.25 8.54
CA ASN A 42 14.77 -50.76 7.79
C ASN A 42 14.27 -49.84 6.66
N ASN A 43 13.58 -48.75 7.04
CA ASN A 43 13.60 -47.55 6.21
C ASN A 43 15.06 -47.09 6.23
N SER A 44 15.88 -47.62 5.32
CA SER A 44 17.09 -46.92 4.90
C SER A 44 16.64 -45.52 4.59
N ASN A 45 17.02 -44.55 5.43
CA ASN A 45 16.78 -43.14 5.18
C ASN A 45 17.14 -42.90 3.72
N PHE A 46 16.14 -42.66 2.86
CA PHE A 46 16.37 -42.45 1.44
C PHE A 46 17.12 -41.13 1.31
N THR A 47 18.45 -41.20 1.34
CA THR A 47 19.33 -40.10 1.02
C THR A 47 19.20 -39.85 -0.46
N THR A 48 18.44 -38.82 -0.83
CA THR A 48 18.40 -38.32 -2.21
C THR A 48 19.58 -37.39 -2.42
N SER A 49 20.35 -37.63 -3.48
CA SER A 49 21.48 -36.80 -3.86
C SER A 49 21.05 -35.64 -4.77
N PHE A 50 21.58 -34.46 -4.47
CA PHE A 50 21.35 -33.23 -5.24
C PHE A 50 22.69 -32.64 -5.66
N ILE A 51 22.70 -31.92 -6.78
CA ILE A 51 23.84 -31.12 -7.23
C ILE A 51 23.46 -29.65 -7.08
N MET A 52 24.37 -28.86 -6.50
CA MET A 52 24.25 -27.42 -6.38
C MET A 52 25.42 -26.73 -7.11
N ASP A 53 25.10 -25.99 -8.16
CA ASP A 53 26.06 -25.15 -8.90
C ASP A 53 25.95 -23.71 -8.41
N LEU A 54 27.08 -23.14 -7.99
CA LEU A 54 27.18 -21.77 -7.51
C LEU A 54 27.97 -20.92 -8.51
N TYR A 55 27.40 -19.79 -8.90
CA TYR A 55 27.98 -18.87 -9.87
C TYR A 55 28.36 -17.54 -9.22
N ASP A 56 29.50 -16.99 -9.63
CA ASP A 56 30.01 -15.70 -9.17
C ASP A 56 29.23 -14.51 -9.80
N PRO A 57 29.52 -13.25 -9.42
CA PRO A 57 28.85 -12.09 -10.00
C PRO A 57 29.05 -11.90 -11.51
N ASN A 58 30.03 -12.58 -12.11
CA ASN A 58 30.32 -12.58 -13.54
C ASN A 58 29.70 -13.79 -14.26
N ASP A 59 28.80 -14.53 -13.59
CA ASP A 59 28.14 -15.73 -14.09
C ASP A 59 29.11 -16.88 -14.43
N ASN A 60 30.32 -16.88 -13.85
CA ASN A 60 31.23 -18.03 -13.94
C ASN A 60 30.88 -19.05 -12.87
N LEU A 61 30.88 -20.34 -13.23
CA LEU A 61 30.75 -21.43 -12.27
C LEU A 61 31.92 -21.38 -11.28
N ASN A 62 31.63 -21.06 -10.02
CA ASN A 62 32.61 -20.96 -8.95
C ASN A 62 32.82 -22.34 -8.30
N VAL A 63 31.74 -22.97 -7.83
CA VAL A 63 31.79 -24.25 -7.11
C VAL A 63 30.60 -25.13 -7.47
N ARG A 64 30.82 -26.44 -7.56
CA ARG A 64 29.77 -27.47 -7.65
C ARG A 64 29.82 -28.35 -6.40
N TYR A 65 28.73 -28.42 -5.67
CA TYR A 65 28.56 -29.30 -4.52
C TYR A 65 27.69 -30.51 -4.87
N LEU A 66 28.09 -31.70 -4.41
CA LEU A 66 27.22 -32.87 -4.32
C LEU A 66 26.66 -32.90 -2.89
N LEU A 67 25.35 -32.74 -2.75
CA LEU A 67 24.66 -32.58 -1.48
C LEU A 67 23.83 -33.82 -1.18
N GLU A 68 23.99 -34.36 0.02
CA GLU A 68 23.10 -35.38 0.57
C GLU A 68 22.01 -34.71 1.41
N TYR A 69 20.75 -35.08 1.15
CA TYR A 69 19.60 -34.53 1.86
C TYR A 69 19.11 -35.48 2.96
N ASP A 70 19.03 -34.98 4.20
CA ASP A 70 18.46 -35.71 5.34
C ASP A 70 16.96 -35.38 5.46
N VAL A 71 16.11 -36.32 5.06
CA VAL A 71 14.65 -36.17 5.09
C VAL A 71 14.10 -36.02 6.52
N GLN A 72 14.77 -36.57 7.52
CA GLN A 72 14.32 -36.47 8.91
C GLN A 72 14.61 -35.10 9.51
N ARG A 73 15.79 -34.55 9.21
CA ARG A 73 16.17 -33.19 9.65
C ARG A 73 15.54 -32.11 8.78
N GLY A 74 15.23 -32.43 7.53
CA GLY A 74 14.71 -31.48 6.55
C GLY A 74 15.79 -30.54 6.01
N GLU A 75 17.06 -30.93 6.00
CA GLU A 75 18.18 -30.09 5.59
C GLU A 75 19.26 -30.90 4.87
N TYR A 76 20.15 -30.23 4.13
CA TYR A 76 21.33 -30.90 3.59
C TYR A 76 22.35 -31.22 4.71
N VAL A 77 22.95 -32.41 4.66
CA VAL A 77 24.00 -32.83 5.63
C VAL A 77 25.18 -31.85 5.65
N ASP A 78 25.50 -31.28 4.50
CA ASP A 78 26.60 -30.35 4.26
C ASP A 78 26.18 -28.86 4.30
N HIS A 79 25.05 -28.52 4.94
CA HIS A 79 24.49 -27.15 4.99
C HIS A 79 25.54 -26.08 5.37
N TYR A 80 26.45 -26.39 6.30
CA TYR A 80 27.50 -25.48 6.75
C TYR A 80 28.50 -25.06 5.66
N LYS A 81 28.73 -25.90 4.63
CA LYS A 81 29.64 -25.56 3.51
C LYS A 81 29.06 -24.44 2.67
N ILE A 82 27.74 -24.48 2.44
CA ILE A 82 27.01 -23.47 1.66
C ILE A 82 27.04 -22.14 2.42
N HIS A 83 26.83 -22.17 3.74
CA HIS A 83 26.82 -20.98 4.60
C HIS A 83 28.13 -20.17 4.54
N ASN A 84 29.28 -20.83 4.32
CA ASN A 84 30.59 -20.19 4.28
C ASN A 84 31.01 -19.72 2.87
N THR A 85 30.17 -19.93 1.85
CA THR A 85 30.50 -19.54 0.48
C THR A 85 30.10 -18.07 0.24
N LEU A 86 31.07 -17.23 -0.12
CA LEU A 86 30.89 -15.80 -0.38
C LEU A 86 30.94 -15.48 -1.89
N ASN A 87 30.53 -14.26 -2.26
CA ASN A 87 30.52 -13.77 -3.64
C ASN A 87 29.75 -14.70 -4.60
N ILE A 88 28.55 -15.13 -4.19
CA ILE A 88 27.66 -15.94 -5.03
C ILE A 88 26.49 -15.08 -5.49
N LYS A 89 26.32 -14.99 -6.80
CA LYS A 89 25.16 -14.32 -7.42
C LYS A 89 24.02 -15.31 -7.64
N THR A 90 24.33 -16.49 -8.14
CA THR A 90 23.32 -17.48 -8.53
C THR A 90 23.65 -18.85 -7.92
N ALA A 91 22.63 -19.54 -7.42
CA ALA A 91 22.71 -20.93 -6.96
C ALA A 91 21.66 -21.77 -7.69
N ILE A 92 22.08 -22.85 -8.36
CA ILE A 92 21.19 -23.77 -9.08
C ILE A 92 21.22 -25.14 -8.41
N VAL A 93 20.08 -25.59 -7.91
CA VAL A 93 19.91 -26.88 -7.23
C VAL A 93 19.04 -27.81 -8.08
N CYS A 94 19.55 -29.00 -8.39
CA CYS A 94 18.84 -30.04 -9.13
C CYS A 94 19.07 -31.41 -8.47
N SER A 95 18.14 -32.34 -8.67
CA SER A 95 18.43 -33.76 -8.40
C SER A 95 19.61 -34.20 -9.26
N GLU A 96 20.47 -35.08 -8.73
CA GLU A 96 21.66 -35.58 -9.46
C GLU A 96 21.30 -36.15 -10.85
N GLU A 97 20.24 -36.96 -10.91
CA GLU A 97 19.71 -37.56 -12.15
C GLU A 97 19.21 -36.54 -13.18
N ASP A 98 18.82 -35.33 -12.76
CA ASP A 98 18.17 -34.33 -13.61
C ASP A 98 19.12 -33.21 -14.05
N MET A 99 20.24 -33.02 -13.35
CA MET A 99 21.16 -31.90 -13.57
C MET A 99 21.66 -31.82 -15.03
N ASN A 100 22.03 -32.97 -15.60
CA ASN A 100 22.59 -33.06 -16.95
C ASN A 100 21.55 -33.25 -18.06
N LEU A 101 20.25 -33.24 -17.73
CA LEU A 101 19.21 -33.33 -18.75
C LEU A 101 19.16 -32.01 -19.56
N PRO A 102 18.85 -32.08 -20.87
CA PRO A 102 18.57 -30.89 -21.67
C PRO A 102 17.50 -30.01 -21.01
N GLU A 103 17.61 -28.69 -21.15
CA GLU A 103 16.64 -27.73 -20.58
C GLU A 103 15.19 -27.98 -21.04
N ASP A 104 14.97 -28.60 -22.20
CA ASP A 104 13.62 -28.97 -22.66
C ASP A 104 12.98 -30.10 -21.83
N ASN A 105 13.79 -30.87 -21.09
CA ASN A 105 13.37 -32.03 -20.30
C ASN A 105 13.26 -31.74 -18.79
N LYS A 106 13.58 -30.53 -18.35
CA LYS A 106 13.48 -30.10 -16.95
C LYS A 106 12.98 -28.66 -16.87
N ASN A 107 12.21 -28.34 -15.85
CA ASN A 107 11.75 -26.97 -15.64
C ASN A 107 12.65 -26.29 -14.60
N THR A 108 13.16 -25.10 -14.89
CA THR A 108 13.94 -24.33 -13.91
C THR A 108 13.06 -23.24 -13.31
N ILE A 109 12.84 -23.30 -12.00
CA ILE A 109 12.16 -22.24 -11.24
C ILE A 109 13.18 -21.16 -10.91
N VAL A 110 12.87 -19.92 -11.23
CA VAL A 110 13.72 -18.77 -10.89
C VAL A 110 13.18 -18.07 -9.65
N PHE A 111 14.00 -17.99 -8.61
CA PHE A 111 13.65 -17.37 -7.34
C PHE A 111 14.54 -16.18 -7.02
N TRP A 112 13.98 -14.98 -7.03
CA TRP A 112 14.68 -13.78 -6.59
C TRP A 112 14.63 -13.63 -5.07
N ASN A 113 15.80 -13.67 -4.45
CA ASN A 113 16.00 -13.53 -3.02
C ASN A 113 16.55 -12.13 -2.67
N THR A 114 16.30 -11.68 -1.44
CA THR A 114 16.78 -10.41 -0.89
C THR A 114 18.22 -10.45 -0.41
N ALA A 115 18.86 -11.62 -0.43
CA ALA A 115 20.29 -11.82 -0.19
C ALA A 115 21.15 -10.94 -1.12
N ASN A 116 22.23 -10.38 -0.56
CA ASN A 116 23.32 -9.82 -1.35
C ASN A 116 24.33 -10.92 -1.73
N TYR A 117 25.30 -10.63 -2.60
CA TYR A 117 26.26 -11.64 -3.08
C TYR A 117 27.14 -12.25 -1.97
N ASN A 118 27.23 -11.59 -0.82
CA ASN A 118 27.99 -12.06 0.35
C ASN A 118 27.12 -12.80 1.37
N GLU A 119 25.80 -12.81 1.18
CA GLU A 119 24.81 -13.29 2.15
C GLU A 119 23.90 -14.36 1.54
N ILE A 120 24.38 -15.10 0.53
CA ILE A 120 23.63 -16.20 -0.09
C ILE A 120 23.18 -17.25 0.95
N TYR A 121 23.87 -17.34 2.09
CA TYR A 121 23.49 -18.22 3.20
C TYR A 121 22.05 -17.97 3.70
N SER A 122 21.55 -16.73 3.62
CA SER A 122 20.15 -16.39 3.96
C SER A 122 19.13 -17.04 3.02
N SER A 123 19.59 -17.54 1.87
CA SER A 123 18.75 -18.24 0.88
C SER A 123 18.71 -19.76 1.08
N VAL A 124 19.58 -20.33 1.92
CA VAL A 124 19.77 -21.79 2.00
C VAL A 124 18.53 -22.49 2.54
N ILE A 125 17.78 -21.86 3.45
CA ILE A 125 16.54 -22.42 4.01
C ILE A 125 15.52 -22.75 2.90
N TYR A 126 15.46 -21.93 1.84
CA TYR A 126 14.61 -22.21 0.70
C TYR A 126 15.15 -23.41 -0.12
N MET A 127 16.47 -23.48 -0.28
CA MET A 127 17.11 -24.63 -0.95
C MET A 127 16.94 -25.93 -0.16
N ASP A 128 16.89 -25.89 1.17
CA ASP A 128 16.63 -27.04 2.05
C ASP A 128 15.19 -27.55 1.92
N ALA A 129 14.22 -26.67 1.65
CA ALA A 129 12.83 -27.06 1.42
C ALA A 129 12.60 -27.71 0.06
N PHE A 130 13.47 -27.40 -0.92
CA PHE A 130 13.31 -27.82 -2.30
C PHE A 130 13.27 -29.35 -2.50
N PRO A 131 14.14 -30.18 -1.89
CA PRO A 131 14.10 -31.64 -2.03
C PRO A 131 12.76 -32.28 -1.68
N LEU A 132 12.11 -31.86 -0.59
CA LEU A 132 10.80 -32.41 -0.21
C LEU A 132 9.74 -32.11 -1.27
N TRP A 133 9.72 -30.88 -1.78
CA TRP A 133 8.82 -30.46 -2.82
C TRP A 133 9.11 -31.15 -4.16
N TYR A 134 10.38 -31.18 -4.56
CA TYR A 134 10.84 -31.81 -5.79
C TYR A 134 10.43 -33.29 -5.83
N ASN A 135 10.61 -34.03 -4.73
CA ASN A 135 10.22 -35.43 -4.64
C ASN A 135 8.69 -35.62 -4.80
N GLN A 136 7.86 -34.66 -4.38
CA GLN A 136 6.42 -34.67 -4.63
C GLN A 136 6.10 -34.42 -6.10
N GLN A 137 6.79 -33.48 -6.76
CA GLN A 137 6.60 -33.19 -8.18
C GLN A 137 7.11 -34.32 -9.09
N LYS A 138 8.24 -34.95 -8.74
CA LYS A 138 8.81 -36.09 -9.47
C LYS A 138 7.82 -37.25 -9.55
N LYS A 139 7.09 -37.52 -8.46
CA LYS A 139 6.00 -38.51 -8.43
C LYS A 139 4.83 -38.17 -9.36
N LYS A 140 4.61 -36.89 -9.64
CA LYS A 140 3.65 -36.39 -10.63
C LYS A 140 4.21 -36.38 -12.07
N GLY A 141 5.41 -36.91 -12.28
CA GLY A 141 6.10 -36.93 -13.57
C GLY A 141 6.73 -35.60 -13.98
N LYS A 142 6.86 -34.64 -13.05
CA LYS A 142 7.45 -33.32 -13.32
C LYS A 142 8.84 -33.22 -12.70
N ARG A 143 9.81 -32.76 -13.49
CA ARG A 143 11.20 -32.57 -13.08
C ARG A 143 11.48 -31.09 -12.98
N PHE A 144 12.09 -30.68 -11.87
CA PHE A 144 12.38 -29.29 -11.59
C PHE A 144 13.82 -29.10 -11.10
N CYS A 145 14.37 -27.94 -11.39
CA CYS A 145 15.53 -27.35 -10.73
C CYS A 145 15.12 -26.02 -10.07
N LEU A 146 15.79 -25.65 -8.99
CA LEU A 146 15.62 -24.35 -8.34
C LEU A 146 16.85 -23.48 -8.60
N ARG A 147 16.66 -22.35 -9.28
CA ARG A 147 17.66 -21.30 -9.47
C ARG A 147 17.34 -20.15 -8.54
N VAL A 148 18.18 -19.92 -7.53
CA VAL A 148 18.06 -18.77 -6.62
C VAL A 148 19.03 -17.68 -7.04
N GLU A 149 18.52 -16.46 -7.16
CA GLU A 149 19.28 -15.26 -7.50
C GLU A 149 19.39 -14.33 -6.28
N ALA A 150 20.61 -13.97 -5.90
CA ALA A 150 20.90 -12.98 -4.86
C ALA A 150 20.78 -11.57 -5.44
N VAL A 151 19.55 -11.08 -5.57
CA VAL A 151 19.25 -9.79 -6.23
C VAL A 151 19.39 -8.61 -5.27
N GLY A 152 19.17 -8.83 -3.98
CA GLY A 152 19.20 -7.79 -2.96
C GLY A 152 17.86 -7.05 -2.81
N TRP A 153 17.68 -6.35 -1.68
CA TRP A 153 16.43 -5.65 -1.35
C TRP A 153 16.01 -4.60 -2.38
N ASP A 154 16.91 -3.73 -2.83
CA ASP A 154 16.53 -2.58 -3.67
C ASP A 154 16.18 -3.01 -5.11
N LYS A 155 16.95 -3.93 -5.69
CA LYS A 155 16.71 -4.45 -7.04
C LYS A 155 15.46 -5.34 -7.10
N ASN A 156 15.18 -6.13 -6.05
CA ASN A 156 13.96 -6.92 -5.95
C ASN A 156 12.68 -6.09 -6.11
N VAL A 157 12.70 -4.82 -5.72
CA VAL A 157 11.57 -3.90 -5.92
C VAL A 157 11.68 -3.16 -7.24
N SER A 158 12.83 -2.54 -7.51
CA SER A 158 12.93 -1.50 -8.54
C SER A 158 13.21 -2.05 -9.94
N GLU A 159 13.90 -3.18 -10.06
CA GLU A 159 14.36 -3.71 -11.33
C GLU A 159 13.18 -4.19 -12.18
N LYS A 160 13.12 -3.79 -13.46
CA LYS A 160 12.00 -4.12 -14.33
C LYS A 160 12.00 -5.62 -14.62
N ILE A 161 10.86 -6.29 -14.40
CA ILE A 161 10.69 -7.68 -14.81
C ILE A 161 10.29 -7.69 -16.29
N ASN A 162 11.25 -7.95 -17.18
CA ASN A 162 11.00 -8.00 -18.62
C ASN A 162 11.15 -9.43 -19.15
N CYS A 163 10.06 -10.20 -19.10
CA CYS A 163 10.06 -11.60 -19.53
C CYS A 163 9.93 -11.79 -21.05
N ASP A 164 9.66 -10.70 -21.80
CA ASP A 164 9.52 -10.72 -23.26
C ASP A 164 10.85 -10.58 -24.00
N ASP A 165 11.89 -10.12 -23.30
CA ASP A 165 13.21 -9.94 -23.87
C ASP A 165 13.91 -11.30 -24.01
N PRO A 166 14.21 -11.77 -25.24
CA PRO A 166 14.83 -13.08 -25.45
C PRO A 166 16.24 -13.18 -24.85
N GLU A 167 16.98 -12.08 -24.71
CA GLU A 167 18.31 -12.08 -24.08
C GLU A 167 18.22 -12.17 -22.55
N ASN A 168 17.17 -11.59 -21.96
CA ASN A 168 16.95 -11.57 -20.51
C ASN A 168 15.89 -12.57 -20.03
N LYS A 169 15.37 -13.43 -20.90
CA LYS A 169 14.30 -14.38 -20.60
C LYS A 169 14.65 -15.34 -19.46
N GLN A 170 15.94 -15.65 -19.30
CA GLN A 170 16.45 -16.52 -18.23
C GLN A 170 16.36 -15.88 -16.83
N LEU A 171 16.14 -14.57 -16.74
CA LEU A 171 16.03 -13.81 -15.49
C LEU A 171 14.58 -13.55 -15.06
N CYS A 172 13.56 -14.05 -15.77
CA CYS A 172 12.17 -13.87 -15.39
C CYS A 172 11.86 -14.65 -14.09
N PRO A 173 11.66 -13.99 -12.94
CA PRO A 173 11.43 -14.68 -11.69
C PRO A 173 10.04 -15.33 -11.68
N ASP A 174 9.97 -16.55 -11.16
CA ASP A 174 8.74 -17.24 -10.79
C ASP A 174 8.30 -16.87 -9.37
N LEU A 175 9.28 -16.72 -8.47
CA LEU A 175 9.12 -16.32 -7.07
C LEU A 175 9.97 -15.09 -6.77
N ILE A 176 9.46 -14.22 -5.88
CA ILE A 176 10.20 -13.07 -5.36
C ILE A 176 9.91 -12.95 -3.86
N ILE A 177 10.95 -12.72 -3.04
CA ILE A 177 10.76 -12.24 -1.67
C ILE A 177 10.71 -10.71 -1.68
N LEU A 178 9.65 -10.15 -1.09
CA LEU A 178 9.48 -8.72 -0.93
C LEU A 178 9.17 -8.38 0.52
N GLY A 179 9.63 -7.20 0.94
CA GLY A 179 9.23 -6.57 2.19
C GLY A 179 7.80 -6.04 2.14
N THR A 180 7.17 -5.85 3.29
CA THR A 180 5.77 -5.41 3.40
C THR A 180 5.50 -4.05 2.74
N THR A 181 6.48 -3.16 2.72
CA THR A 181 6.41 -1.84 2.06
C THR A 181 6.65 -1.88 0.56
N GLN A 182 7.04 -3.04 0.02
CA GLN A 182 7.48 -3.22 -1.36
C GLN A 182 6.42 -3.88 -2.26
N PHE A 183 5.44 -4.58 -1.68
CA PHE A 183 4.41 -5.31 -2.43
C PHE A 183 3.60 -4.42 -3.37
N SER A 184 3.22 -3.22 -2.89
CA SER A 184 2.37 -2.30 -3.64
C SER A 184 3.03 -1.85 -4.94
N TYR A 185 4.33 -1.57 -4.91
CA TYR A 185 5.08 -1.17 -6.09
C TYR A 185 4.99 -2.20 -7.24
N ARG A 186 5.16 -3.49 -6.92
CA ARG A 186 5.07 -4.59 -7.89
C ARG A 186 3.62 -4.86 -8.33
N TYR A 187 2.67 -4.76 -7.40
CA TYR A 187 1.25 -4.96 -7.68
C TYR A 187 0.72 -3.96 -8.72
N TYR A 188 1.01 -2.66 -8.56
CA TYR A 188 0.55 -1.64 -9.51
C TYR A 188 1.25 -1.68 -10.87
N LYS A 189 2.35 -2.44 -10.99
CA LYS A 189 2.98 -2.80 -12.27
C LYS A 189 2.38 -4.05 -12.91
N ASP A 190 1.37 -4.67 -12.29
CA ASP A 190 0.75 -5.92 -12.75
C ASP A 190 1.74 -7.10 -12.82
N GLU A 191 2.75 -7.11 -11.93
CA GLU A 191 3.81 -8.12 -11.89
C GLU A 191 3.52 -9.27 -10.89
N THR A 192 2.53 -9.10 -10.01
CA THR A 192 2.20 -10.05 -8.92
C THR A 192 0.95 -10.87 -9.22
N LEU A 193 0.96 -12.16 -8.89
CA LEU A 193 -0.22 -13.02 -9.00
C LEU A 193 -1.18 -12.83 -7.82
N ASN A 194 -2.49 -12.81 -8.10
CA ASN A 194 -3.52 -12.82 -7.04
C ASN A 194 -3.63 -14.20 -6.39
N LEU A 195 -3.33 -14.28 -5.10
CA LEU A 195 -3.29 -15.53 -4.34
C LEU A 195 -4.64 -15.98 -3.74
N ASN A 196 -5.74 -15.24 -3.95
CA ASN A 196 -7.06 -15.55 -3.39
C ASN A 196 -7.57 -16.97 -3.75
N LYS A 197 -7.26 -17.46 -4.97
CA LYS A 197 -7.58 -18.85 -5.37
C LYS A 197 -6.88 -19.86 -4.45
N TYR A 198 -5.59 -19.65 -4.22
CA TYR A 198 -4.73 -20.56 -3.47
C TYR A 198 -5.04 -20.57 -1.98
N PHE A 199 -5.29 -19.41 -1.38
CA PHE A 199 -5.72 -19.32 0.02
C PHE A 199 -7.05 -20.04 0.26
N ARG A 200 -7.99 -19.96 -0.69
CA ARG A 200 -9.26 -20.73 -0.63
C ARG A 200 -9.03 -22.23 -0.77
N ASN A 201 -8.11 -22.65 -1.64
CA ASN A 201 -7.78 -24.07 -1.81
C ASN A 201 -7.07 -24.64 -0.58
N TYR A 202 -6.13 -23.90 0.00
CA TYR A 202 -5.48 -24.22 1.27
C TYR A 202 -6.52 -24.41 2.37
N PHE A 203 -7.47 -23.48 2.51
CA PHE A 203 -8.55 -23.59 3.50
C PHE A 203 -9.39 -24.86 3.31
N LYS A 204 -9.73 -25.22 2.06
CA LYS A 204 -10.47 -26.45 1.76
C LYS A 204 -9.67 -27.71 2.13
N LYS A 205 -8.35 -27.68 1.96
CA LYS A 205 -7.44 -28.80 2.23
C LYS A 205 -7.18 -28.99 3.72
N GLU A 206 -6.83 -27.92 4.43
CA GLU A 206 -6.39 -27.97 5.84
C GLU A 206 -7.52 -27.71 6.85
N GLY A 207 -8.68 -27.23 6.38
CA GLY A 207 -9.81 -26.87 7.25
C GLY A 207 -9.61 -25.60 8.08
N ARG A 208 -8.48 -24.89 7.89
CA ARG A 208 -8.14 -23.62 8.56
C ARG A 208 -7.60 -22.63 7.54
N SER A 209 -8.03 -21.38 7.61
CA SER A 209 -7.56 -20.35 6.66
C SER A 209 -6.20 -19.85 7.12
N LEU A 210 -5.30 -19.55 6.18
CA LEU A 210 -4.02 -18.91 6.51
C LEU A 210 -4.24 -17.60 7.28
N GLU A 211 -5.26 -16.82 6.90
CA GLU A 211 -5.66 -15.59 7.60
C GLU A 211 -5.98 -15.82 9.09
N SER A 212 -6.64 -16.93 9.43
CA SER A 212 -6.93 -17.27 10.84
C SER A 212 -5.71 -17.69 11.66
N MET A 213 -4.60 -18.01 10.98
CA MET A 213 -3.34 -18.38 11.61
C MET A 213 -2.38 -17.20 11.72
N LEU A 214 -2.57 -16.14 10.96
CA LEU A 214 -1.70 -14.96 11.00
C LEU A 214 -2.00 -14.10 12.22
N ASN A 215 -0.99 -13.37 12.69
CA ASN A 215 -1.21 -12.33 13.70
C ASN A 215 -2.29 -11.33 13.22
N LYS A 216 -3.12 -10.88 14.17
CA LYS A 216 -4.25 -9.96 13.96
C LYS A 216 -4.00 -8.85 12.96
N TYR A 217 -2.84 -8.19 12.98
CA TYR A 217 -2.55 -7.04 12.11
C TYR A 217 -1.68 -7.37 10.90
N ALA A 218 -1.11 -8.57 10.81
CA ALA A 218 -0.23 -8.95 9.71
C ALA A 218 -0.93 -8.89 8.35
N HIS A 219 -2.21 -9.27 8.26
CA HIS A 219 -2.93 -9.33 6.99
C HIS A 219 -3.05 -7.99 6.26
N TYR A 220 -2.94 -6.84 6.96
CA TYR A 220 -2.95 -5.50 6.34
C TYR A 220 -1.73 -5.24 5.44
N ASP A 221 -0.61 -5.92 5.68
CA ASP A 221 0.61 -5.79 4.89
C ASP A 221 0.56 -6.53 3.56
N TYR A 222 -0.23 -7.61 3.47
CA TYR A 222 -0.17 -8.57 2.37
C TYR A 222 -1.38 -8.52 1.43
N ARG A 223 -2.26 -7.52 1.61
CA ARG A 223 -3.48 -7.33 0.83
C ARG A 223 -3.53 -5.96 0.17
N ILE A 224 -3.89 -5.93 -1.11
CA ILE A 224 -4.25 -4.70 -1.85
C ILE A 224 -5.52 -4.98 -2.65
N ASP A 225 -6.49 -4.06 -2.61
CA ASP A 225 -7.79 -4.20 -3.30
C ASP A 225 -8.49 -5.55 -3.05
N ASN A 226 -8.42 -6.07 -1.82
CA ASN A 226 -8.90 -7.40 -1.41
C ASN A 226 -8.19 -8.60 -2.04
N ASN A 227 -7.05 -8.41 -2.69
CA ASN A 227 -6.22 -9.47 -3.27
C ASN A 227 -5.06 -9.81 -2.33
N TRP A 228 -4.89 -11.09 -1.99
CA TRP A 228 -3.67 -11.58 -1.37
C TRP A 228 -2.52 -11.52 -2.37
N LEU A 229 -1.44 -10.84 -2.01
CA LEU A 229 -0.28 -10.64 -2.91
C LEU A 229 0.87 -11.57 -2.61
N ALA A 230 1.04 -11.96 -1.35
CA ALA A 230 2.14 -12.79 -0.89
C ALA A 230 1.72 -13.69 0.26
N VAL A 231 2.52 -14.71 0.51
CA VAL A 231 2.43 -15.54 1.72
C VAL A 231 3.46 -15.04 2.74
N PRO A 232 3.05 -14.63 3.95
CA PRO A 232 3.98 -14.17 4.99
C PRO A 232 4.92 -15.27 5.43
N ILE A 233 6.23 -15.00 5.49
CA ILE A 233 7.24 -15.98 5.90
C ILE A 233 8.22 -15.45 6.95
N ILE A 234 8.44 -14.14 7.00
CA ILE A 234 9.36 -13.49 7.95
C ILE A 234 8.59 -12.41 8.71
N SER A 235 8.73 -12.39 10.04
CA SER A 235 8.24 -11.29 10.88
C SER A 235 9.40 -10.36 11.22
N ASP A 236 9.25 -9.07 10.91
CA ASP A 236 10.21 -8.03 11.28
C ASP A 236 9.67 -7.24 12.48
N LEU A 237 10.20 -7.51 13.67
CA LEU A 237 9.85 -6.80 14.91
C LEU A 237 11.02 -5.99 15.45
N ARG A 238 10.71 -5.02 16.31
CA ARG A 238 11.70 -4.26 17.06
C ARG A 238 11.71 -4.68 18.51
N ALA A 239 12.91 -4.72 19.06
CA ALA A 239 13.16 -4.99 20.46
C ALA A 239 13.56 -3.70 21.17
N LEU A 240 13.20 -3.63 22.46
CA LEU A 240 13.86 -2.72 23.39
C LEU A 240 14.75 -3.58 24.29
N ARG A 241 16.02 -3.21 24.43
CA ARG A 241 16.93 -3.78 25.42
C ARG A 241 17.50 -2.70 26.32
N PHE A 242 18.07 -3.11 27.43
CA PHE A 242 18.78 -2.21 28.34
C PHE A 242 20.09 -2.83 28.81
N ASN A 243 21.08 -1.98 29.08
CA ASN A 243 22.34 -2.39 29.68
C ASN A 243 22.18 -2.51 31.21
N LYS A 244 22.13 -3.75 31.70
CA LYS A 244 22.01 -4.06 33.13
C LYS A 244 23.13 -3.42 33.94
N LYS A 245 24.38 -3.50 33.47
CA LYS A 245 25.55 -2.96 34.18
C LYS A 245 25.44 -1.44 34.39
N THR A 246 24.92 -0.70 33.41
CA THR A 246 24.68 0.73 33.58
C THR A 246 23.54 1.01 34.54
N PHE A 247 22.46 0.22 34.48
CA PHE A 247 21.37 0.34 35.44
C PHE A 247 21.88 0.10 36.87
N ASP A 248 22.65 -0.97 37.10
CA ASP A 248 23.26 -1.29 38.40
C ASP A 248 24.13 -0.13 38.89
N TYR A 249 24.97 0.41 38.01
CA TYR A 249 25.83 1.54 38.32
C TYR A 249 25.06 2.78 38.76
N CYS A 250 23.99 3.15 38.04
CA CYS A 250 23.19 4.33 38.38
C CYS A 250 22.33 4.12 39.64
N ILE A 251 21.78 2.92 39.83
CA ILE A 251 21.07 2.55 41.06
C ILE A 251 22.01 2.64 42.27
N ASN A 252 23.23 2.11 42.15
CA ASN A 252 24.23 2.16 43.22
C ASN A 252 24.70 3.59 43.53
N LYS A 253 24.62 4.51 42.56
CA LYS A 253 24.84 5.95 42.76
C LYS A 253 23.65 6.70 43.38
N GLY A 254 22.54 6.02 43.66
CA GLY A 254 21.36 6.60 44.28
C GLY A 254 20.39 7.27 43.30
N TYR A 255 20.52 7.04 41.99
CA TYR A 255 19.52 7.50 41.03
C TYR A 255 18.25 6.65 41.14
N ASN A 256 17.09 7.30 40.97
CA ASN A 256 15.79 6.63 41.02
C ASN A 256 15.50 5.86 39.71
N LEU A 257 16.21 4.75 39.53
CA LEU A 257 16.13 3.90 38.36
C LEU A 257 15.68 2.49 38.80
N HIS A 258 14.82 1.86 38.01
CA HIS A 258 14.40 0.48 38.22
C HIS A 258 14.58 -0.27 36.92
N TYR A 259 14.85 -1.58 36.97
CA TYR A 259 14.94 -2.34 35.72
C TYR A 259 13.61 -2.31 34.96
N PRO A 260 13.62 -2.17 33.63
CA PRO A 260 12.42 -2.30 32.81
C PRO A 260 11.71 -3.64 33.02
N PRO A 261 10.39 -3.73 32.82
CA PRO A 261 9.67 -5.00 32.95
C PRO A 261 10.16 -5.98 31.86
N PRO A 262 10.30 -7.29 32.17
CA PRO A 262 9.80 -7.98 33.37
C PRO A 262 10.76 -8.01 34.59
N PHE A 263 11.91 -7.34 34.57
CA PHE A 263 12.98 -7.53 35.57
C PHE A 263 12.78 -6.81 36.91
N SER A 264 11.64 -6.14 37.11
CA SER A 264 11.35 -5.42 38.33
C SER A 264 9.86 -5.45 38.63
N ASP A 265 9.51 -5.79 39.87
CA ASP A 265 8.15 -5.74 40.38
C ASP A 265 7.64 -4.29 40.57
N PHE A 266 8.52 -3.29 40.43
CA PHE A 266 8.19 -1.86 40.54
C PHE A 266 7.00 -1.45 39.64
N TRP A 267 6.88 -2.07 38.46
CA TRP A 267 5.85 -1.74 37.47
C TRP A 267 4.49 -2.38 37.77
N GLY A 268 4.44 -3.32 38.73
CA GLY A 268 3.23 -4.07 39.07
C GLY A 268 2.67 -4.92 37.92
N SER A 269 1.51 -5.53 38.17
CA SER A 269 0.82 -6.36 37.16
C SER A 269 0.29 -5.55 35.97
N ASN A 270 0.14 -4.23 36.13
CA ASN A 270 -0.33 -3.33 35.09
C ASN A 270 0.80 -2.50 34.47
N TYR A 271 1.99 -3.12 34.29
CA TYR A 271 3.17 -2.43 33.77
C TYR A 271 2.91 -1.73 32.42
N LYS A 272 1.91 -2.14 31.63
CA LYS A 272 1.55 -1.51 30.35
C LYS A 272 1.12 -0.05 30.49
N GLU A 273 0.56 0.33 31.65
CA GLU A 273 0.16 1.71 31.95
C GLU A 273 1.29 2.51 32.61
N THR A 274 2.23 1.85 33.30
CA THR A 274 3.32 2.52 34.03
C THR A 274 4.63 2.59 33.25
N TRP A 275 4.88 1.63 32.35
CA TRP A 275 6.05 1.55 31.47
C TRP A 275 5.69 2.14 30.10
N THR A 276 5.71 3.47 30.04
CA THR A 276 5.37 4.26 28.84
C THR A 276 6.62 4.82 28.16
N TRP A 277 6.47 5.37 26.95
CA TRP A 277 7.59 6.00 26.23
C TRP A 277 8.13 7.23 26.97
N GLU A 278 7.27 7.99 27.65
CA GLU A 278 7.69 9.07 28.54
C GLU A 278 8.64 8.56 29.63
N LYS A 279 8.31 7.43 30.24
CA LYS A 279 9.13 6.84 31.30
C LYS A 279 10.43 6.26 30.77
N ALA A 280 10.41 5.63 29.59
CA ALA A 280 11.63 5.17 28.93
C ALA A 280 12.57 6.35 28.60
N PHE A 281 12.04 7.49 28.14
CA PHE A 281 12.85 8.68 27.85
C PHE A 281 13.32 9.42 29.10
N GLU A 282 12.53 9.42 30.18
CA GLU A 282 12.97 9.86 31.51
C GLU A 282 14.16 9.02 31.98
N TYR A 283 14.15 7.70 31.74
CA TYR A 283 15.29 6.84 32.08
C TYR A 283 16.52 7.17 31.25
N SER A 284 16.37 7.50 29.96
CA SER A 284 17.47 7.99 29.14
C SER A 284 18.11 9.26 29.70
N GLU A 285 17.31 10.21 30.20
CA GLU A 285 17.78 11.42 30.88
C GLU A 285 18.49 11.11 32.20
N ILE A 286 17.95 10.23 33.03
CA ILE A 286 18.56 9.79 34.29
C ILE A 286 19.92 9.14 34.02
N ILE A 287 20.00 8.26 33.02
CA ILE A 287 21.24 7.59 32.63
C ILE A 287 22.25 8.61 32.10
N TYR A 288 21.82 9.58 31.29
CA TYR A 288 22.67 10.67 30.85
C TYR A 288 23.27 11.45 32.02
N ASN A 289 22.43 11.86 32.98
CA ASN A 289 22.89 12.59 34.17
C ASN A 289 23.81 11.75 35.08
N CYS A 290 23.64 10.43 35.09
CA CYS A 290 24.45 9.50 35.88
C CYS A 290 25.82 9.18 35.27
N THR A 291 25.87 9.05 33.94
CA THR A 291 27.02 8.52 33.19
C THR A 291 27.78 9.58 32.38
N GLY A 292 27.13 10.70 32.03
CA GLY A 292 27.64 11.70 31.10
C GLY A 292 27.52 11.32 29.62
N ASN A 293 26.95 10.15 29.31
CA ASN A 293 26.79 9.64 27.94
C ASN A 293 25.30 9.47 27.60
N PRO A 294 24.90 9.53 26.31
CA PRO A 294 23.52 9.30 25.90
C PRO A 294 22.91 8.03 26.50
N GLY A 295 21.68 8.13 27.00
CA GLY A 295 20.97 7.04 27.65
C GLY A 295 20.10 6.21 26.71
N PHE A 296 19.94 6.63 25.47
CA PHE A 296 19.15 5.95 24.44
C PHE A 296 19.96 5.76 23.16
N ARG A 297 19.76 4.64 22.46
CA ARG A 297 20.41 4.38 21.18
C ARG A 297 19.42 3.75 20.20
N ILE A 298 19.48 4.18 18.94
CA ILE A 298 18.71 3.62 17.83
C ILE A 298 19.68 2.83 16.96
N ILE A 299 19.42 1.55 16.71
CA ILE A 299 20.25 0.73 15.83
C ILE A 299 19.46 0.03 14.74
N GLY A 300 19.95 0.16 13.51
CA GLY A 300 19.65 -0.69 12.36
C GLY A 300 20.02 0.03 11.07
N SER A 301 19.47 -0.43 9.94
CA SER A 301 19.95 -0.04 8.62
C SER A 301 19.12 1.05 7.95
N LYS A 302 17.80 0.87 7.85
CA LYS A 302 16.93 1.75 7.05
C LYS A 302 15.61 2.07 7.78
N SER A 303 15.33 3.36 7.92
CA SER A 303 14.09 3.91 8.47
C SER A 303 13.76 3.45 9.91
N GLU A 304 14.76 3.13 10.72
CA GLU A 304 14.59 2.67 12.10
C GLU A 304 14.06 3.74 13.03
N ASP A 305 14.51 4.97 12.83
CA ASP A 305 13.98 6.16 13.49
C ASP A 305 12.51 6.43 13.11
N THR A 306 12.16 6.18 11.85
CA THR A 306 10.77 6.24 11.36
C THR A 306 9.91 5.20 12.07
N LYS A 307 10.37 3.95 12.17
CA LYS A 307 9.67 2.86 12.89
C LYS A 307 9.48 3.21 14.36
N LEU A 308 10.54 3.69 15.04
CA LEU A 308 10.46 4.16 16.42
C LEU A 308 9.40 5.25 16.58
N PHE A 309 9.43 6.28 15.72
CA PHE A 309 8.49 7.39 15.78
C PHE A 309 7.04 6.93 15.59
N ILE A 310 6.79 5.99 14.66
CA ILE A 310 5.45 5.42 14.45
C ILE A 310 4.98 4.66 15.69
N ILE A 311 5.84 3.85 16.32
CA ILE A 311 5.51 3.13 17.56
C ILE A 311 5.10 4.12 18.65
N ILE A 312 5.83 5.23 18.78
CA ILE A 312 5.53 6.29 19.75
C ILE A 312 4.18 6.93 19.43
N CYS A 313 3.95 7.36 18.19
CA CYS A 313 2.67 7.94 17.76
C CYS A 313 1.49 7.00 18.09
N GLN A 314 1.58 5.73 17.68
CA GLN A 314 0.52 4.76 17.93
C GLN A 314 0.31 4.47 19.42
N SER A 315 1.38 4.49 20.23
CA SER A 315 1.29 4.30 21.68
C SER A 315 0.66 5.50 22.39
N LEU A 316 0.83 6.71 21.85
CA LEU A 316 0.22 7.95 22.33
C LEU A 316 -1.21 8.17 21.81
N GLY A 317 -1.74 7.23 21.02
CA GLY A 317 -3.04 7.35 20.38
C GLY A 317 -3.09 8.39 19.26
N ILE A 318 -1.94 8.73 18.67
CA ILE A 318 -1.82 9.67 17.56
C ILE A 318 -1.88 8.86 16.25
N PRO A 319 -2.85 9.09 15.36
CA PRO A 319 -2.85 8.46 14.04
C PRO A 319 -1.64 8.97 13.25
N PHE A 320 -0.81 8.06 12.76
CA PHE A 320 0.35 8.44 11.94
C PHE A 320 -0.09 8.90 10.55
N ILE A 321 -1.06 8.21 9.96
CA ILE A 321 -1.66 8.51 8.67
C ILE A 321 -3.17 8.66 8.86
N VAL A 322 -3.76 9.62 8.16
CA VAL A 322 -5.22 9.80 8.03
C VAL A 322 -5.60 9.83 6.56
N GLU A 323 -6.88 9.69 6.25
CA GLU A 323 -7.40 9.73 4.89
C GLU A 323 -8.42 10.84 4.75
N GLU A 324 -8.17 11.77 3.83
CA GLU A 324 -9.06 12.87 3.49
C GLU A 324 -9.27 12.88 1.99
N ASN A 325 -10.53 12.81 1.53
CA ASN A 325 -10.88 12.83 0.12
C ASN A 325 -10.22 11.73 -0.73
N ASP A 326 -10.01 10.53 -0.17
CA ASP A 326 -9.28 9.40 -0.79
C ASP A 326 -7.77 9.66 -0.98
N VAL A 327 -7.20 10.58 -0.19
CA VAL A 327 -5.76 10.87 -0.15
C VAL A 327 -5.26 10.59 1.25
N LYS A 328 -4.16 9.83 1.35
CA LYS A 328 -3.47 9.61 2.62
C LYS A 328 -2.66 10.86 2.98
N LYS A 329 -2.74 11.28 4.23
CA LYS A 329 -2.10 12.49 4.76
C LYS A 329 -1.48 12.23 6.13
N CYS A 330 -0.61 13.13 6.56
CA CYS A 330 -0.02 13.22 7.88
C CYS A 330 -1.12 13.33 8.95
N GLY A 331 -1.21 12.34 9.84
CA GLY A 331 -2.28 12.28 10.85
C GLY A 331 -2.11 13.21 12.04
N PHE A 332 -0.93 13.84 12.19
CA PHE A 332 -0.61 14.74 13.28
C PHE A 332 -0.47 16.22 12.87
N ARG A 333 -0.87 16.55 11.64
CA ARG A 333 -0.91 17.94 11.13
C ARG A 333 -1.87 18.81 11.93
N ASN A 334 -1.45 20.03 12.29
CA ASN A 334 -2.29 21.09 12.88
C ASN A 334 -3.16 20.67 14.08
N ASN A 335 -2.75 19.66 14.85
CA ASN A 335 -3.44 19.25 16.07
C ASN A 335 -2.58 19.60 17.30
N PRO A 336 -2.92 20.68 18.04
CA PRO A 336 -2.15 21.12 19.19
C PRO A 336 -2.01 20.06 20.29
N GLU A 337 -3.01 19.18 20.45
CA GLU A 337 -2.97 18.10 21.43
C GLU A 337 -1.91 17.04 21.04
N TYR A 338 -1.86 16.66 19.77
CA TYR A 338 -0.89 15.70 19.27
C TYR A 338 0.54 16.25 19.33
N ILE A 339 0.73 17.52 18.93
CA ILE A 339 2.03 18.20 19.04
C ILE A 339 2.48 18.25 20.50
N LYS A 340 1.57 18.55 21.44
CA LYS A 340 1.88 18.53 22.87
C LYS A 340 2.33 17.14 23.34
N LYS A 341 1.63 16.06 22.93
CA LYS A 341 2.02 14.68 23.24
C LYS A 341 3.38 14.31 22.67
N LEU A 342 3.71 14.77 21.46
CA LEU A 342 5.02 14.54 20.82
C LEU A 342 6.18 15.35 21.43
N SER A 343 5.92 16.24 22.40
CA SER A 343 6.98 16.99 23.09
C SER A 343 7.99 16.10 23.83
N ILE A 344 7.63 14.85 24.13
CA ILE A 344 8.54 13.87 24.74
C ILE A 344 9.67 13.48 23.78
N VAL A 345 9.37 13.41 22.47
CA VAL A 345 10.36 13.18 21.41
C VAL A 345 11.25 14.40 21.30
N LYS A 346 10.65 15.61 21.24
CA LYS A 346 11.41 16.87 21.27
C LYS A 346 12.42 16.90 22.41
N LYS A 347 12.00 16.59 23.64
CA LYS A 347 12.88 16.58 24.82
C LYS A 347 14.03 15.59 24.68
N LEU A 348 13.78 14.39 24.16
CA LEU A 348 14.81 13.35 23.99
C LEU A 348 15.92 13.81 23.03
N PHE A 349 15.54 14.35 21.87
CA PHE A 349 16.48 14.70 20.81
C PHE A 349 17.18 16.04 21.05
N GLU A 350 16.48 17.10 21.47
CA GLU A 350 17.09 18.43 21.71
C GLU A 350 18.12 18.44 22.86
N ASN A 351 17.95 17.55 23.84
CA ASN A 351 18.87 17.44 24.97
C ASN A 351 19.96 16.37 24.77
N HIS A 352 20.06 15.78 23.58
CA HIS A 352 21.06 14.76 23.25
C HIS A 352 21.07 13.55 24.20
N TYR A 353 19.89 13.15 24.70
CA TYR A 353 19.76 11.92 25.49
C TYR A 353 19.80 10.66 24.61
N VAL A 354 19.75 10.83 23.29
CA VAL A 354 19.92 9.80 22.27
C VAL A 354 21.30 9.93 21.61
N GLU A 355 21.94 8.81 21.31
CA GLU A 355 23.21 8.77 20.56
C GLU A 355 23.01 9.15 19.09
N GLU A 356 24.01 9.79 18.47
CA GLU A 356 24.02 10.10 17.03
C GLU A 356 23.76 8.84 16.19
N TRP A 357 22.77 8.90 15.29
CA TRP A 357 22.34 7.75 14.49
C TRP A 357 22.33 8.02 12.98
N LEU A 358 22.47 9.28 12.56
CA LEU A 358 22.53 9.70 11.15
C LEU A 358 23.97 9.87 10.68
N ASP A 359 24.23 9.61 9.40
CA ASP A 359 25.55 9.80 8.81
C ASP A 359 26.02 11.26 8.96
N LYS A 360 27.14 11.43 9.65
CA LYS A 360 27.69 12.75 9.98
C LYS A 360 28.03 13.57 8.75
N SER A 361 28.51 12.93 7.67
CA SER A 361 28.88 13.66 6.45
C SER A 361 27.66 14.25 5.73
N ALA A 362 26.55 13.52 5.72
CA ALA A 362 25.28 14.01 5.19
C ALA A 362 24.71 15.17 6.04
N ILE A 363 24.80 15.07 7.37
CA ILE A 363 24.38 16.13 8.29
C ILE A 363 25.24 17.39 8.12
N ASP A 364 26.56 17.25 8.10
CA ASP A 364 27.48 18.39 7.94
C ASP A 364 27.24 19.08 6.58
N LYS A 365 26.98 18.32 5.51
CA LYS A 365 26.62 18.87 4.21
C LYS A 365 25.29 19.63 4.26
N TRP A 366 24.27 19.06 4.90
CA TRP A 366 22.97 19.70 5.05
C TRP A 366 23.07 20.99 5.84
N LYS A 367 23.75 20.98 7.00
CA LYS A 367 24.01 22.17 7.79
C LYS A 367 24.70 23.23 6.93
N ASN A 368 25.79 22.92 6.24
CA ASN A 368 26.51 23.91 5.44
C ASN A 368 25.78 24.36 4.15
N SER A 369 24.61 23.82 3.83
CA SER A 369 23.84 24.17 2.62
C SER A 369 22.80 25.26 2.92
N PRO A 370 22.34 26.02 1.90
CA PRO A 370 21.15 26.86 2.04
C PRO A 370 19.94 26.00 2.39
N TYR A 371 19.00 26.56 3.17
CA TYR A 371 17.77 25.87 3.50
C TYR A 371 16.97 25.53 2.21
N PRO A 372 16.47 24.30 2.05
CA PRO A 372 15.66 23.90 0.89
C PRO A 372 14.46 24.82 0.66
N LYS A 373 14.21 25.23 -0.59
CA LYS A 373 13.08 26.12 -0.93
C LYS A 373 11.78 25.37 -1.19
N ASN A 374 11.87 24.07 -1.45
CA ASN A 374 10.74 23.20 -1.78
C ASN A 374 11.00 21.77 -1.28
N ILE A 375 9.96 20.93 -1.31
CA ILE A 375 9.98 19.54 -0.82
C ILE A 375 10.96 18.67 -1.63
N ASP A 376 11.14 18.96 -2.91
CA ASP A 376 12.04 18.18 -3.77
C ASP A 376 13.53 18.38 -3.42
N GLU A 377 13.89 19.58 -2.93
CA GLU A 377 15.23 19.94 -2.48
C GLU A 377 15.58 19.40 -1.07
N GLN A 378 14.60 18.84 -0.34
CA GLN A 378 14.84 18.32 1.01
C GLN A 378 15.81 17.13 0.99
N PRO A 379 16.80 17.08 1.90
CA PRO A 379 17.79 16.02 1.94
C PRO A 379 17.18 14.71 2.44
N THR A 380 17.85 13.61 2.13
CA THR A 380 17.63 12.31 2.77
C THR A 380 18.86 11.95 3.59
N PHE A 381 18.66 11.47 4.81
CA PHE A 381 19.75 11.12 5.70
C PHE A 381 19.90 9.61 5.79
N PRO A 382 21.04 9.04 5.36
CA PRO A 382 21.33 7.65 5.63
C PRO A 382 21.60 7.44 7.12
N LEU A 383 21.13 6.32 7.66
CA LEU A 383 21.48 5.88 9.01
C LEU A 383 22.92 5.40 9.04
N ILE A 384 23.58 5.55 10.17
CA ILE A 384 24.88 4.91 10.41
C ILE A 384 24.65 3.40 10.42
N ASP A 385 25.24 2.69 9.46
CA ASP A 385 25.18 1.23 9.41
C ASP A 385 26.07 0.63 10.51
N MET A 386 25.55 0.64 11.74
CA MET A 386 26.26 0.14 12.92
C MET A 386 26.39 -1.38 12.93
N THR A 387 25.66 -2.10 12.06
CA THR A 387 25.76 -3.56 11.98
C THR A 387 27.15 -4.03 11.54
N LYS A 388 27.88 -3.18 10.82
CA LYS A 388 29.27 -3.45 10.38
C LYS A 388 30.32 -3.09 11.43
N ASN A 389 29.96 -2.38 12.49
CA ASN A 389 30.92 -1.86 13.46
C ASN A 389 30.87 -2.68 14.76
N PHE A 390 31.95 -3.38 15.10
CA PHE A 390 32.07 -4.18 16.33
C PHE A 390 31.84 -3.38 17.62
N ASN A 391 31.95 -2.04 17.57
CA ASN A 391 31.59 -1.15 18.68
C ASN A 391 30.08 -1.12 19.01
N PHE A 392 29.24 -1.89 18.30
CA PHE A 392 27.86 -2.19 18.68
C PHE A 392 27.73 -2.67 20.14
N MET A 393 28.77 -3.28 20.70
CA MET A 393 28.74 -3.80 22.08
C MET A 393 28.68 -2.71 23.16
N ASN A 394 29.07 -1.47 22.85
CA ASN A 394 29.09 -0.38 23.83
C ASN A 394 27.74 0.37 23.85
N VAL A 395 26.74 -0.21 24.51
CA VAL A 395 25.45 0.44 24.77
C VAL A 395 25.46 1.01 26.18
N ASN A 396 25.26 2.32 26.34
CA ASN A 396 25.27 2.93 27.66
C ASN A 396 23.93 2.75 28.40
N GLY A 397 22.78 2.80 27.74
CA GLY A 397 21.49 2.72 28.42
C GLY A 397 20.48 1.80 27.74
N LEU A 398 19.40 2.38 27.26
CA LEU A 398 18.37 1.73 26.47
C LEU A 398 18.78 1.68 24.99
N ILE A 399 18.39 0.60 24.32
CA ILE A 399 18.64 0.39 22.90
C ILE A 399 17.37 -0.09 22.22
N PHE A 400 17.00 0.60 21.15
CA PHE A 400 15.96 0.21 20.21
C PHE A 400 16.62 -0.40 18.98
N ASP A 401 16.42 -1.70 18.74
CA ASP A 401 17.09 -2.40 17.65
C ASP A 401 16.26 -3.51 17.00
N VAL A 402 16.78 -3.99 15.87
CA VAL A 402 16.29 -5.18 15.17
C VAL A 402 16.65 -6.42 15.99
N LEU A 403 15.84 -7.47 15.90
CA LEU A 403 16.12 -8.75 16.55
C LEU A 403 17.49 -9.30 16.15
N THR A 404 18.43 -9.30 17.08
CA THR A 404 19.74 -9.94 16.94
C THR A 404 19.77 -11.27 17.69
N THR A 405 20.51 -12.25 17.17
CA THR A 405 20.81 -13.53 17.85
C THR A 405 22.02 -13.41 18.78
N ILE A 406 22.71 -12.26 18.76
CA ILE A 406 23.91 -12.04 19.55
C ILE A 406 23.51 -11.79 21.00
N GLU A 407 23.67 -12.81 21.84
CA GLU A 407 23.52 -12.68 23.28
C GLU A 407 24.70 -11.91 23.87
N LEU A 408 24.44 -10.70 24.36
CA LEU A 408 25.39 -9.92 25.12
C LEU A 408 25.03 -10.03 26.61
N PRO A 409 25.93 -10.51 27.50
CA PRO A 409 25.59 -10.85 28.89
C PRO A 409 24.90 -9.71 29.66
N ASP A 410 25.33 -8.47 29.42
CA ASP A 410 24.83 -7.27 30.10
C ASP A 410 23.61 -6.65 29.41
N LEU A 411 23.28 -7.01 28.16
CA LEU A 411 22.09 -6.51 27.48
C LEU A 411 20.91 -7.45 27.68
N LYS A 412 19.81 -6.89 28.18
CA LYS A 412 18.61 -7.65 28.49
C LYS A 412 17.40 -7.12 27.71
N TYR A 413 16.64 -8.01 27.08
CA TYR A 413 15.39 -7.68 26.40
C TYR A 413 14.32 -7.28 27.40
N CYS A 414 13.64 -6.16 27.20
CA CYS A 414 12.51 -5.74 28.01
C CYS A 414 11.25 -5.55 27.16
N TYR A 415 10.09 -5.47 27.81
CA TYR A 415 8.84 -5.18 27.10
C TYR A 415 8.89 -3.81 26.44
N MET A 416 8.33 -3.73 25.23
CA MET A 416 8.18 -2.46 24.51
C MET A 416 7.28 -1.51 25.33
N PRO A 417 7.68 -0.24 25.54
CA PRO A 417 6.87 0.72 26.29
C PRO A 417 5.54 1.01 25.60
N GLY A 418 4.48 1.14 26.40
CA GLY A 418 3.14 1.49 25.94
C GLY A 418 2.33 0.34 25.34
N ILE A 419 1.41 0.70 24.43
CA ILE A 419 0.34 -0.19 23.93
C ILE A 419 0.52 -0.64 22.47
N SER A 420 1.59 -0.21 21.80
CA SER A 420 1.85 -0.51 20.39
C SER A 420 3.27 -0.97 20.19
N SER A 421 3.49 -1.80 19.16
CA SER A 421 4.81 -2.13 18.63
C SER A 421 4.78 -2.05 17.10
N PHE A 422 5.92 -2.21 16.44
CA PHE A 422 6.02 -2.21 14.98
C PHE A 422 5.91 -3.63 14.45
N LEU A 423 5.07 -3.81 13.43
CA LEU A 423 5.00 -5.02 12.63
C LEU A 423 5.51 -4.69 11.22
N GLY A 424 6.57 -5.35 10.81
CA GLY A 424 6.94 -5.50 9.41
C GLY A 424 7.12 -6.97 9.08
N GLY A 425 7.72 -7.23 7.92
CA GLY A 425 8.08 -8.58 7.57
C GLY A 425 8.41 -8.73 6.11
N SER A 426 8.38 -9.98 5.66
CA SER A 426 8.55 -10.31 4.25
C SER A 426 7.67 -11.47 3.87
N GLY A 427 7.34 -11.54 2.58
CA GLY A 427 6.48 -12.57 2.03
C GLY A 427 6.97 -13.02 0.67
N ILE A 428 6.61 -14.25 0.32
CA ILE A 428 6.87 -14.82 -1.01
C ILE A 428 5.72 -14.45 -1.93
N VAL A 429 6.06 -13.81 -3.04
CA VAL A 429 5.16 -13.48 -4.14
C VAL A 429 5.38 -14.47 -5.27
N ILE A 430 4.29 -15.02 -5.82
CA ILE A 430 4.32 -15.71 -7.11
C ILE A 430 4.12 -14.64 -8.18
N THR A 431 5.00 -14.59 -9.17
CA THR A 431 4.89 -13.58 -10.23
C THR A 431 3.79 -13.93 -11.21
N LYS A 432 3.21 -12.91 -11.86
CA LYS A 432 2.15 -13.11 -12.86
C LYS A 432 2.64 -13.90 -14.09
N ASN A 433 3.93 -13.79 -14.41
CA ASN A 433 4.55 -14.43 -15.57
C ASN A 433 5.00 -15.87 -15.29
N SER A 434 4.87 -16.37 -14.05
CA SER A 434 5.24 -17.73 -13.73
C SER A 434 4.39 -18.76 -14.50
N LYS A 435 5.05 -19.80 -15.00
CA LYS A 435 4.40 -20.92 -15.69
C LYS A 435 3.87 -22.00 -14.74
N PHE A 436 4.25 -21.95 -13.46
CA PHE A 436 4.04 -23.04 -12.51
C PHE A 436 3.35 -22.59 -11.21
N PRO A 437 2.31 -21.72 -11.25
CA PRO A 437 1.82 -21.09 -10.03
C PRO A 437 1.14 -22.06 -9.05
N ASP A 438 0.55 -23.16 -9.54
CA ASP A 438 -0.03 -24.20 -8.67
C ASP A 438 1.08 -24.99 -7.95
N GLU A 439 2.14 -25.39 -8.64
CA GLU A 439 3.27 -26.12 -8.05
C GLU A 439 4.10 -25.23 -7.09
N LEU A 440 4.25 -23.94 -7.41
CA LEU A 440 4.94 -22.97 -6.55
C LEU A 440 4.16 -22.71 -5.27
N PHE A 441 2.83 -22.70 -5.32
CA PHE A 441 2.05 -22.59 -4.08
C PHE A 441 2.22 -23.85 -3.22
N GLU A 442 2.29 -25.05 -3.80
CA GLU A 442 2.62 -26.29 -3.07
C GLU A 442 4.03 -26.22 -2.42
N TYR A 443 5.00 -25.58 -3.08
CA TYR A 443 6.32 -25.32 -2.51
C TYR A 443 6.23 -24.38 -1.29
N ILE A 444 5.47 -23.30 -1.41
CA ILE A 444 5.22 -22.38 -0.28
C ILE A 444 4.51 -23.09 0.87
N GLU A 445 3.54 -23.98 0.59
CA GLU A 445 2.89 -24.80 1.62
C GLU A 445 3.91 -25.62 2.42
N ILE A 446 4.95 -26.15 1.80
CA ILE A 446 6.03 -26.88 2.50
C ILE A 446 6.82 -25.94 3.40
N LEU A 447 7.13 -24.72 2.94
CA LEU A 447 7.85 -23.72 3.73
C LEU A 447 7.09 -23.32 5.00
N ILE A 448 5.77 -23.08 4.88
CA ILE A 448 4.94 -22.58 6.00
C ILE A 448 4.33 -23.69 6.86
N ASN A 449 4.53 -24.96 6.50
CA ASN A 449 4.00 -26.07 7.29
C ASN A 449 4.77 -26.16 8.60
N GLY A 450 4.09 -25.91 9.73
CA GLY A 450 4.69 -25.95 11.07
C GLY A 450 5.23 -27.32 11.51
N LYS A 451 5.04 -28.39 10.72
CA LYS A 451 5.72 -29.68 10.93
C LYS A 451 7.15 -29.70 10.39
N ASN A 452 7.47 -28.80 9.45
CA ASN A 452 8.78 -28.63 8.87
C ASN A 452 9.53 -27.49 9.59
N PRO A 453 10.86 -27.52 9.66
CA PRO A 453 11.62 -26.52 10.41
C PRO A 453 11.81 -25.19 9.67
N TYR A 454 11.51 -25.11 8.37
CA TYR A 454 11.86 -23.96 7.52
C TYR A 454 11.33 -22.63 8.02
N LEU A 455 10.04 -22.56 8.35
CA LEU A 455 9.43 -21.33 8.86
C LEU A 455 10.08 -20.89 10.19
N GLN A 456 10.49 -21.85 11.02
CA GLN A 456 11.16 -21.59 12.29
C GLN A 456 12.61 -21.15 12.07
N TYR A 457 13.30 -21.69 11.07
CA TYR A 457 14.66 -21.26 10.73
C TYR A 457 14.70 -19.86 10.09
N LEU A 458 13.64 -19.48 9.37
CA LEU A 458 13.50 -18.12 8.83
C LEU A 458 13.27 -17.05 9.91
N ASN A 459 12.93 -17.45 11.14
CA ASN A 459 12.56 -16.52 12.20
C ASN A 459 13.19 -16.94 13.53
N ASN A 460 14.03 -16.10 14.13
CA ASN A 460 14.73 -16.51 15.35
C ASN A 460 13.80 -16.76 16.55
N TYR A 461 12.85 -15.84 16.80
CA TYR A 461 12.02 -15.89 18.01
C TYR A 461 10.55 -16.19 17.72
N ILE A 462 9.95 -15.52 16.74
CA ILE A 462 8.52 -15.65 16.45
C ILE A 462 8.26 -15.55 14.96
N THR A 463 7.24 -16.27 14.49
CA THR A 463 6.86 -16.27 13.07
C THR A 463 5.65 -15.35 12.83
N PRO A 464 5.30 -15.05 11.57
CA PRO A 464 4.04 -14.35 11.25
C PRO A 464 2.76 -15.09 11.70
N TYR A 465 2.89 -16.37 12.07
CA TYR A 465 1.79 -17.25 12.42
C TYR A 465 1.67 -17.41 13.94
N GLU A 466 0.47 -17.18 14.46
CA GLU A 466 0.16 -17.34 15.88
C GLU A 466 0.45 -18.78 16.33
N LYS A 467 1.11 -18.91 17.48
CA LYS A 467 1.49 -20.19 18.11
C LYS A 467 2.49 -21.01 17.29
N VAL A 468 3.12 -20.43 16.28
CA VAL A 468 4.29 -21.01 15.61
C VAL A 468 5.49 -20.16 16.00
N TYR A 469 6.36 -20.75 16.80
CA TYR A 469 7.52 -20.07 17.37
C TYR A 469 8.73 -20.20 16.44
N GLY A 470 9.64 -19.24 16.54
CA GLY A 470 10.93 -19.28 15.87
C GLY A 470 11.84 -20.36 16.44
N ASN A 471 12.97 -20.62 15.77
CA ASN A 471 13.88 -21.71 16.15
C ASN A 471 14.38 -21.66 17.61
N LEU A 472 14.67 -20.47 18.15
CA LEU A 472 15.12 -20.30 19.54
C LEU A 472 13.98 -20.53 20.54
N CYS A 473 12.75 -20.21 20.15
CA CYS A 473 11.58 -20.32 21.02
C CYS A 473 10.86 -21.67 20.91
N ASN A 474 11.05 -22.42 19.82
CA ASN A 474 10.42 -23.72 19.64
C ASN A 474 11.04 -24.79 20.56
N ASN A 475 12.35 -24.73 20.79
CA ASN A 475 13.07 -25.66 21.67
C ASN A 475 12.65 -25.54 23.14
N GLU A 476 12.14 -24.38 23.57
CA GLU A 476 11.64 -24.19 24.94
C GLU A 476 10.17 -24.61 25.10
N LEU A 477 9.44 -24.88 24.02
CA LEU A 477 8.00 -25.17 24.02
C LEU A 477 7.64 -26.53 23.41
N GLU A 478 8.62 -27.39 23.13
CA GLU A 478 8.32 -28.81 22.91
C GLU A 478 7.41 -29.29 24.04
N LYS A 479 6.31 -29.94 23.67
CA LYS A 479 5.20 -30.33 24.55
C LYS A 479 5.61 -31.42 25.53
N LYS A 480 6.66 -31.20 26.31
CA LYS A 480 6.94 -32.00 27.48
C LYS A 480 5.70 -31.91 28.37
N SER A 481 5.22 -33.05 28.82
CA SER A 481 4.20 -33.09 29.86
C SER A 481 4.69 -32.33 31.10
N LYS A 482 3.80 -31.89 31.99
CA LYS A 482 4.27 -31.17 33.20
C LYS A 482 5.21 -32.07 34.01
N LYS A 483 5.00 -33.40 33.98
CA LYS A 483 5.92 -34.38 34.53
C LYS A 483 7.28 -34.35 33.85
N GLU A 484 7.36 -34.35 32.53
CA GLU A 484 8.62 -34.32 31.79
C GLU A 484 9.40 -33.02 31.99
N TYR A 485 8.70 -31.88 32.07
CA TYR A 485 9.33 -30.60 32.43
C TYR A 485 9.89 -30.62 33.84
N CYS A 486 9.09 -31.07 34.82
CA CYS A 486 9.54 -31.25 36.19
C CYS A 486 10.77 -32.17 36.24
N ASN A 487 10.75 -33.28 35.50
CA ASN A 487 11.91 -34.16 35.40
C ASN A 487 13.12 -33.42 34.79
N SER A 488 12.99 -32.73 33.66
CA SER A 488 14.11 -31.98 33.09
C SER A 488 14.64 -30.89 34.04
N PHE A 489 13.77 -30.28 34.85
CA PHE A 489 14.14 -29.26 35.81
C PHE A 489 14.95 -29.82 37.00
N LEU A 490 14.75 -31.09 37.33
CA LEU A 490 15.46 -31.79 38.41
C LEU A 490 16.66 -32.64 37.91
N ASP A 491 17.20 -32.35 36.73
CA ASP A 491 18.23 -33.20 36.10
C ASP A 491 19.60 -33.14 36.77
N VAL A 492 19.83 -32.10 37.58
CA VAL A 492 21.08 -31.94 38.32
C VAL A 492 20.87 -32.40 39.76
N GLU A 493 21.60 -33.44 40.17
CA GLU A 493 21.62 -33.89 41.57
C GLU A 493 22.32 -32.83 42.44
N GLY A 494 21.68 -32.45 43.54
CA GLY A 494 22.20 -31.37 44.39
C GLY A 494 21.15 -30.84 45.36
N THR A 495 21.54 -29.88 46.20
CA THR A 495 20.60 -29.17 47.08
C THR A 495 20.53 -27.73 46.63
N PHE A 496 19.35 -27.31 46.19
CA PHE A 496 19.12 -26.00 45.59
C PHE A 496 18.16 -25.19 46.48
N PRO A 497 18.43 -23.89 46.67
CA PRO A 497 17.53 -23.02 47.40
C PRO A 497 16.35 -22.60 46.51
N TYR A 498 15.16 -22.68 47.07
CA TYR A 498 13.91 -22.17 46.52
C TYR A 498 13.29 -21.19 47.50
N TYR A 499 12.43 -20.30 47.03
CA TYR A 499 11.66 -19.42 47.89
C TYR A 499 10.18 -19.41 47.56
N TYR A 500 9.38 -19.05 48.54
CA TYR A 500 7.96 -18.75 48.36
C TYR A 500 7.58 -17.56 49.24
N VAL A 501 6.61 -16.77 48.77
CA VAL A 501 6.12 -15.61 49.51
C VAL A 501 4.85 -16.00 50.24
N SER A 502 4.85 -15.87 51.57
CA SER A 502 3.67 -16.07 52.41
C SER A 502 3.60 -14.95 53.44
N ASN A 503 2.45 -14.29 53.55
CA ASN A 503 2.23 -13.13 54.42
C ASN A 503 3.28 -12.02 54.22
N ASN A 504 3.60 -11.68 52.96
CA ASN A 504 4.64 -10.72 52.56
C ASN A 504 6.06 -11.01 53.08
N LYS A 505 6.31 -12.22 53.59
CA LYS A 505 7.65 -12.69 53.94
C LYS A 505 8.13 -13.71 52.93
N THR A 506 9.33 -13.51 52.41
CA THR A 506 10.03 -14.48 51.58
C THR A 506 10.61 -15.56 52.49
N ASN A 507 10.11 -16.79 52.34
CA ASN A 507 10.62 -17.95 53.04
C ASN A 507 11.48 -18.74 52.07
N ILE A 508 12.67 -19.18 52.52
CA ILE A 508 13.60 -19.96 51.72
C ILE A 508 13.53 -21.41 52.20
N ILE A 509 13.42 -22.34 51.26
CA ILE A 509 13.51 -23.78 51.53
C ILE A 509 14.55 -24.41 50.63
N TYR A 510 15.17 -25.48 51.11
CA TYR A 510 16.18 -26.21 50.36
C TYR A 510 15.57 -27.51 49.85
N LEU A 511 15.59 -27.69 48.55
CA LEU A 511 15.15 -28.90 47.87
C LEU A 511 16.38 -29.68 47.44
N LYS A 512 16.51 -30.91 47.94
CA LYS A 512 17.52 -31.87 47.47
C LYS A 512 16.93 -32.66 46.31
N HIS A 513 17.46 -32.41 45.12
CA HIS A 513 17.16 -33.14 43.90
C HIS A 513 17.86 -34.50 43.94
N ILE A 514 17.11 -35.56 43.70
CA ILE A 514 17.58 -36.95 43.69
C ILE A 514 17.27 -37.51 42.30
N VAL A 515 18.32 -37.82 41.54
CA VAL A 515 18.20 -38.36 40.19
C VAL A 515 18.28 -39.88 40.29
N THR A 516 17.17 -40.59 40.00
CA THR A 516 17.17 -42.05 39.86
C THR A 516 16.95 -42.43 38.40
N ASN A 517 17.34 -43.65 38.01
CA ASN A 517 17.28 -44.12 36.63
C ASN A 517 15.84 -44.13 36.03
N GLU A 518 14.80 -44.12 36.86
CA GLU A 518 13.40 -44.26 36.41
C GLU A 518 12.54 -43.01 36.67
N ASP A 519 12.79 -42.25 37.75
CA ASP A 519 12.06 -41.01 38.06
C ASP A 519 12.94 -40.03 38.84
N LYS A 520 12.75 -38.72 38.63
CA LYS A 520 13.43 -37.70 39.43
C LYS A 520 12.60 -37.32 40.63
N GLN A 521 13.27 -37.15 41.75
CA GLN A 521 12.67 -36.97 43.06
C GLN A 521 13.20 -35.71 43.73
N VAL A 522 12.40 -35.16 44.64
CA VAL A 522 12.79 -34.05 45.50
C VAL A 522 12.55 -34.43 46.94
N SER A 523 13.54 -34.20 47.79
CA SER A 523 13.39 -34.26 49.25
C SER A 523 13.61 -32.88 49.86
N ILE A 524 12.80 -32.51 50.84
CA ILE A 524 12.91 -31.22 51.53
C ILE A 524 13.94 -31.39 52.67
N THR A 525 15.02 -30.62 52.63
CA THR A 525 16.14 -30.73 53.61
C THR A 525 16.11 -29.68 54.71
N ASP A 526 15.05 -28.87 54.79
CA ASP A 526 14.97 -27.78 55.76
C ASP A 526 14.61 -28.28 57.17
N ALA A 527 15.46 -27.96 58.15
CA ALA A 527 15.36 -28.40 59.55
C ALA A 527 14.34 -27.58 60.38
N ASN A 528 13.85 -26.46 59.86
CA ASN A 528 13.09 -25.46 60.64
C ASN A 528 11.59 -25.37 60.29
N SER A 529 11.07 -26.17 59.36
CA SER A 529 9.75 -25.91 58.78
C SER A 529 8.72 -27.02 59.00
N LYS A 530 7.44 -26.63 58.95
CA LYS A 530 6.23 -27.47 59.07
C LYS A 530 6.06 -28.50 57.93
N PHE A 531 7.08 -28.70 57.11
CA PHE A 531 7.07 -29.62 55.99
C PHE A 531 7.68 -30.95 56.45
N PHE A 532 6.94 -32.04 56.30
CA PHE A 532 7.45 -33.37 56.62
C PHE A 532 8.58 -33.73 55.66
N SER A 533 9.56 -34.51 56.13
CA SER A 533 10.70 -35.02 55.37
C SER A 533 10.27 -36.10 54.37
N ASP A 534 9.33 -35.75 53.50
CA ASP A 534 8.81 -36.61 52.45
C ASP A 534 9.61 -36.43 51.16
N VAL A 535 9.65 -37.51 50.38
CA VAL A 535 10.22 -37.54 49.03
C VAL A 535 9.08 -37.45 48.03
N PHE A 536 9.16 -36.48 47.12
CA PHE A 536 8.16 -36.25 46.09
C PHE A 536 8.71 -36.61 44.71
N THR A 537 7.87 -37.16 43.83
CA THR A 537 8.18 -37.41 42.41
C THR A 537 7.51 -36.37 41.51
N CYS A 538 7.99 -36.22 40.28
CA CYS A 538 7.31 -35.39 39.30
C CYS A 538 6.01 -36.03 38.78
N GLY A 539 4.94 -35.25 38.71
CA GLY A 539 3.64 -35.65 38.15
C GLY A 539 2.95 -34.52 37.40
N GLU A 540 1.80 -34.82 36.79
CA GLU A 540 1.00 -33.83 36.03
C GLU A 540 0.29 -32.78 36.90
N LYS A 541 0.09 -33.11 38.18
CA LYS A 541 -0.54 -32.26 39.19
C LYS A 541 0.18 -32.44 40.52
N ALA A 542 0.27 -31.37 41.30
CA ALA A 542 0.72 -31.44 42.68
C ALA A 542 -0.32 -32.18 43.52
N ASN A 543 0.08 -33.24 44.22
CA ASN A 543 -0.80 -34.02 45.08
C ASN A 543 -0.03 -34.54 46.31
N TYR A 544 -0.53 -34.18 47.50
CA TYR A 544 0.11 -34.52 48.77
C TYR A 544 0.06 -36.03 49.05
N GLU A 545 -1.07 -36.69 48.78
CA GLU A 545 -1.26 -38.13 49.03
C GLU A 545 -0.44 -38.99 48.05
N GLN A 546 -0.38 -38.58 46.79
CA GLN A 546 0.40 -39.26 45.75
C GLN A 546 1.90 -38.90 45.82
N LYS A 547 2.27 -37.96 46.69
CA LYS A 547 3.62 -37.39 46.79
C LYS A 547 4.15 -36.90 45.44
N THR A 548 3.30 -36.23 44.67
CA THR A 548 3.70 -35.64 43.38
C THR A 548 3.85 -34.14 43.47
N ILE A 549 4.91 -33.60 42.89
CA ILE A 549 5.05 -32.19 42.56
C ILE A 549 4.79 -31.98 41.08
N THR A 550 4.38 -30.77 40.69
CA THR A 550 4.22 -30.43 39.27
C THR A 550 5.01 -29.20 38.91
N PHE A 551 5.49 -29.18 37.68
CA PHE A 551 6.04 -27.99 37.05
C PHE A 551 4.92 -26.97 36.75
N ILE A 552 5.18 -25.69 37.03
CA ILE A 552 4.33 -24.57 36.63
C ILE A 552 4.98 -23.80 35.47
N ASP A 553 6.22 -23.35 35.67
CA ASP A 553 7.03 -22.64 34.68
C ASP A 553 8.53 -22.89 34.91
N LYS A 554 9.39 -22.32 34.05
CA LYS A 554 10.85 -22.57 33.98
C LYS A 554 11.57 -22.57 35.34
N TYR A 555 11.05 -21.86 36.35
CA TYR A 555 11.64 -21.82 37.69
C TYR A 555 10.65 -22.10 38.81
N LYS A 556 9.41 -22.49 38.51
CA LYS A 556 8.35 -22.69 39.50
C LYS A 556 7.92 -24.14 39.59
N LEU A 557 7.97 -24.64 40.83
CA LEU A 557 7.38 -25.91 41.21
C LEU A 557 6.16 -25.66 42.08
N GLU A 558 5.08 -26.37 41.80
CA GLU A 558 3.95 -26.48 42.70
C GLU A 558 4.22 -27.63 43.68
N LEU A 559 4.45 -27.29 44.95
CA LEU A 559 4.63 -28.27 46.02
C LEU A 559 3.32 -28.42 46.79
N PRO A 560 2.76 -29.64 46.91
CA PRO A 560 1.58 -29.85 47.72
C PRO A 560 1.90 -29.81 49.21
N VAL A 561 1.00 -29.19 49.97
CA VAL A 561 0.98 -29.06 51.41
C VAL A 561 -0.27 -29.75 51.95
N LYS A 562 -0.27 -30.16 53.22
CA LYS A 562 -1.37 -30.87 53.90
C LYS A 562 -2.74 -30.21 53.61
N ASN A 563 -3.76 -31.04 53.30
CA ASN A 563 -5.16 -30.65 52.99
C ASN A 563 -5.40 -29.95 51.64
N ASN A 564 -4.86 -30.46 50.52
CA ASN A 564 -5.04 -29.90 49.16
C ASN A 564 -4.52 -28.47 48.93
N ASN A 565 -3.84 -27.87 49.90
CA ASN A 565 -3.17 -26.60 49.68
C ASN A 565 -1.88 -26.83 48.90
N THR A 566 -1.53 -25.94 47.98
CA THR A 566 -0.24 -25.97 47.29
C THR A 566 0.52 -24.68 47.56
N ILE A 567 1.84 -24.74 47.52
CA ILE A 567 2.69 -23.56 47.49
C ILE A 567 3.49 -23.55 46.20
N ILE A 568 3.70 -22.35 45.67
CA ILE A 568 4.52 -22.14 44.48
C ILE A 568 5.93 -21.81 44.94
N LEU A 569 6.82 -22.75 44.72
CA LEU A 569 8.25 -22.61 44.99
C LEU A 569 8.91 -22.04 43.76
N LYS A 570 9.63 -20.94 43.93
CA LYS A 570 10.46 -20.31 42.91
C LYS A 570 11.93 -20.68 43.16
N SER A 571 12.62 -21.25 42.19
CA SER A 571 14.06 -21.49 42.30
C SER A 571 14.79 -20.16 42.49
N MET A 572 15.82 -20.12 43.35
CA MET A 572 16.69 -18.93 43.44
C MET A 572 17.51 -18.70 42.16
N GLU A 573 17.57 -19.68 41.26
CA GLU A 573 18.08 -19.46 39.90
C GLU A 573 17.17 -18.56 39.09
N ASP A 574 15.89 -18.43 39.46
CA ASP A 574 14.98 -17.48 38.84
C ASP A 574 15.63 -16.09 38.86
N ILE A 575 16.17 -15.65 40.00
CA ILE A 575 16.82 -14.35 40.22
C ILE A 575 17.96 -14.08 39.21
N LYS A 576 18.59 -15.13 38.68
CA LYS A 576 19.70 -14.99 37.73
C LYS A 576 19.25 -14.90 36.28
N ASP A 577 18.08 -15.43 35.93
CA ASP A 577 17.75 -15.74 34.52
C ASP A 577 16.25 -15.51 34.21
N GLN A 578 15.71 -14.38 34.69
CA GLN A 578 14.27 -14.14 34.88
C GLN A 578 13.40 -14.00 33.62
N THR A 579 13.93 -13.91 32.40
CA THR A 579 13.06 -13.53 31.27
C THR A 579 13.36 -14.31 30.02
N ASN A 580 12.45 -15.21 29.70
CA ASN A 580 12.36 -15.82 28.39
C ASN A 580 12.09 -14.72 27.33
N PRO A 581 13.03 -14.43 26.41
CA PRO A 581 12.83 -13.44 25.35
C PRO A 581 11.58 -13.74 24.51
N CYS A 582 11.19 -15.01 24.37
CA CYS A 582 10.01 -15.43 23.62
C CYS A 582 8.72 -14.81 24.15
N ASN A 583 8.56 -14.64 25.46
CA ASN A 583 7.39 -13.99 26.03
C ASN A 583 7.33 -12.50 25.69
N ILE A 584 8.51 -11.85 25.65
CA ILE A 584 8.63 -10.43 25.28
C ILE A 584 8.24 -10.24 23.82
N PHE A 585 8.74 -11.12 22.94
CA PHE A 585 8.44 -11.05 21.51
C PHE A 585 7.01 -11.44 21.19
N GLN A 586 6.45 -12.44 21.86
CA GLN A 586 5.06 -12.81 21.70
C GLN A 586 4.14 -11.64 22.07
N GLU A 587 4.35 -10.98 23.22
CA GLU A 587 3.56 -9.80 23.57
C GLU A 587 3.77 -8.64 22.58
N SER A 588 5.01 -8.45 22.15
CA SER A 588 5.34 -7.41 21.17
C SER A 588 4.58 -7.63 19.88
N LEU A 589 4.50 -8.87 19.39
CA LEU A 589 3.73 -9.27 18.21
C LEU A 589 2.21 -9.05 18.38
N GLU A 590 1.65 -9.38 19.55
CA GLU A 590 0.22 -9.19 19.83
C GLU A 590 -0.23 -7.72 19.72
N LYS A 591 0.69 -6.78 19.99
CA LYS A 591 0.45 -5.33 19.88
C LYS A 591 1.08 -4.71 18.63
N ALA A 592 1.84 -5.47 17.84
CA ALA A 592 2.57 -4.98 16.70
C ALA A 592 1.60 -4.56 15.58
N LYS A 593 1.82 -3.39 15.01
CA LYS A 593 1.01 -2.85 13.91
C LYS A 593 1.90 -2.45 12.75
N PRO A 594 1.43 -2.64 11.50
CA PRO A 594 2.06 -2.09 10.32
C PRO A 594 2.22 -0.58 10.40
N MET A 595 3.18 -0.05 9.64
CA MET A 595 3.42 1.38 9.49
C MET A 595 2.17 2.12 8.97
N GLN A 596 1.49 1.52 8.01
CA GLN A 596 0.29 2.07 7.36
C GLN A 596 -1.00 1.88 8.15
N PHE A 597 -0.97 1.20 9.32
CA PHE A 597 -2.19 0.91 10.08
C PHE A 597 -2.97 2.20 10.41
N PRO A 598 -4.31 2.24 10.23
CA PRO A 598 -5.24 1.12 9.98
C PRO A 598 -5.50 0.79 8.50
N TYR A 599 -4.71 1.35 7.58
CA TYR A 599 -4.87 1.13 6.16
C TYR A 599 -4.14 -0.14 5.69
N ASN A 600 -4.62 -0.71 4.59
CA ASN A 600 -3.86 -1.72 3.83
C ASN A 600 -2.64 -1.08 3.17
N THR A 601 -1.67 -1.90 2.74
CA THR A 601 -0.50 -1.40 1.99
C THR A 601 -0.92 -0.67 0.70
N PHE A 602 -0.19 0.39 0.34
CA PHE A 602 -0.45 1.26 -0.82
C PHE A 602 0.88 1.71 -1.47
N SER A 603 0.85 2.21 -2.72
CA SER A 603 2.06 2.45 -3.54
C SER A 603 3.04 3.46 -2.96
N GLU A 604 2.51 4.46 -2.28
CA GLU A 604 3.25 5.63 -1.84
C GLU A 604 4.14 5.34 -0.63
N ILE A 605 3.92 4.21 0.05
CA ILE A 605 4.67 3.85 1.26
C ILE A 605 6.17 3.68 1.00
N ASN A 606 6.54 3.14 -0.17
CA ASN A 606 7.94 3.02 -0.59
C ASN A 606 8.56 4.41 -0.86
N ALA A 607 7.79 5.35 -1.44
CA ALA A 607 8.26 6.71 -1.64
C ALA A 607 8.45 7.46 -0.31
N PHE A 608 7.55 7.22 0.65
CA PHE A 608 7.68 7.72 2.02
C PHE A 608 8.97 7.20 2.70
N GLU A 609 9.25 5.89 2.63
CA GLU A 609 10.51 5.34 3.19
C GLU A 609 11.75 5.92 2.51
N LEU A 610 11.74 6.06 1.18
CA LEU A 610 12.87 6.62 0.43
C LEU A 610 13.15 8.09 0.78
N LYS A 611 12.10 8.89 1.01
CA LYS A 611 12.24 10.30 1.40
C LYS A 611 12.54 10.47 2.90
N SER A 612 12.22 9.48 3.74
CA SER A 612 12.54 9.45 5.17
C SER A 612 12.23 10.78 5.90
N PRO A 613 11.01 11.33 5.81
CA PRO A 613 10.68 12.64 6.39
C PRO A 613 10.86 12.70 7.91
N ILE A 614 10.73 11.56 8.60
CA ILE A 614 10.95 11.47 10.04
C ILE A 614 12.43 11.68 10.40
N SER A 615 13.36 11.16 9.59
CA SER A 615 14.78 11.39 9.82
C SER A 615 15.12 12.87 9.74
N LEU A 616 14.50 13.62 8.82
CA LEU A 616 14.64 15.07 8.74
C LEU A 616 14.03 15.79 9.95
N LEU A 617 12.80 15.44 10.35
CA LEU A 617 12.17 15.95 11.58
C LEU A 617 13.08 15.79 12.80
N LEU A 618 13.64 14.59 12.99
CA LEU A 618 14.50 14.30 14.12
C LEU A 618 15.89 14.97 13.98
N ALA A 619 16.37 15.17 12.75
CA ALA A 619 17.60 15.90 12.48
C ALA A 619 17.49 17.38 12.84
N HIS A 620 16.34 18.03 12.60
CA HIS A 620 16.08 19.37 13.11
C HIS A 620 16.22 19.43 14.63
N LEU A 621 15.50 18.53 15.33
CA LEU A 621 15.50 18.50 16.79
C LEU A 621 16.90 18.26 17.39
N TYR A 622 17.69 17.36 16.78
CA TYR A 622 19.00 16.98 17.31
C TYR A 622 20.13 17.89 16.82
N TYR A 623 20.28 18.07 15.50
CA TYR A 623 21.47 18.69 14.92
C TYR A 623 21.32 20.18 14.68
N LYS A 624 20.08 20.64 14.43
CA LYS A 624 19.72 21.99 13.98
C LYS A 624 20.38 22.43 12.66
N HIS A 625 19.64 23.11 11.81
CA HIS A 625 20.13 23.67 10.55
C HIS A 625 20.73 25.08 10.77
N ASN A 626 22.05 25.22 10.65
CA ASN A 626 22.78 26.50 10.69
C ASN A 626 22.48 27.43 11.90
N GLU A 627 22.83 28.71 11.79
CA GLU A 627 22.40 29.81 12.68
C GLU A 627 20.94 30.27 12.40
N THR A 628 20.23 29.62 11.47
CA THR A 628 18.85 29.96 11.18
C THR A 628 17.92 29.54 12.32
N ASN A 629 17.00 30.43 12.68
CA ASN A 629 15.95 30.12 13.64
C ASN A 629 15.02 29.05 13.03
N GLU A 630 15.12 27.79 13.48
CA GLU A 630 14.33 26.63 12.98
C GLU A 630 12.81 26.75 13.17
N GLY A 631 12.34 27.89 13.66
CA GLY A 631 10.94 28.12 13.96
C GLY A 631 10.51 27.40 15.23
N THR A 632 9.19 27.24 15.38
CA THR A 632 8.60 26.53 16.51
C THR A 632 8.56 25.03 16.25
N PHE A 633 8.41 24.20 17.30
CA PHE A 633 8.22 22.75 17.13
C PHE A 633 7.03 22.41 16.23
N GLU A 634 5.97 23.22 16.30
CA GLU A 634 4.81 23.12 15.40
C GLU A 634 5.19 23.39 13.94
N SER A 635 6.08 24.35 13.66
CA SER A 635 6.60 24.62 12.32
C SER A 635 7.37 23.41 11.76
N ILE A 636 8.25 22.80 12.55
CA ILE A 636 9.03 21.62 12.14
C ILE A 636 8.11 20.41 11.89
N ILE A 637 7.10 20.21 12.75
CA ILE A 637 6.08 19.16 12.55
C ILE A 637 5.29 19.40 11.27
N ASN A 638 4.88 20.65 11.00
CA ASN A 638 4.11 20.97 9.80
C ASN A 638 4.94 20.79 8.52
N GLU A 639 6.22 21.12 8.54
CA GLU A 639 7.14 20.82 7.43
C GLU A 639 7.29 19.31 7.21
N CYS A 640 7.48 18.53 8.28
CA CYS A 640 7.47 17.07 8.19
C CYS A 640 6.16 16.57 7.56
N CYS A 641 5.02 17.12 7.97
CA CYS A 641 3.73 16.77 7.40
C CYS A 641 3.57 17.20 5.94
N ASP A 642 4.18 18.31 5.50
CA ASP A 642 4.19 18.72 4.09
C ASP A 642 4.92 17.70 3.22
N ILE A 643 6.05 17.19 3.69
CA ILE A 643 6.80 16.13 3.00
C ILE A 643 6.01 14.81 3.03
N ILE A 644 5.37 14.46 4.15
CA ILE A 644 4.51 13.28 4.24
C ILE A 644 3.34 13.39 3.26
N ASP A 645 2.64 14.52 3.22
CA ASP A 645 1.49 14.70 2.33
C ASP A 645 1.88 14.65 0.85
N ASP A 646 3.02 15.23 0.47
CA ASP A 646 3.54 15.16 -0.91
C ASP A 646 3.98 13.73 -1.30
N THR A 647 4.64 13.02 -0.39
CA THR A 647 5.08 11.64 -0.64
C THR A 647 3.91 10.68 -0.74
N LEU A 648 2.88 10.85 0.10
CA LEU A 648 1.66 10.07 0.12
C LEU A 648 0.65 10.44 -0.99
N LEU A 649 0.92 11.49 -1.78
CA LEU A 649 0.11 11.84 -2.93
C LEU A 649 0.44 10.92 -4.13
N PRO A 650 -0.51 10.09 -4.63
CA PRO A 650 -0.27 9.16 -5.73
C PRO A 650 0.01 9.88 -7.04
N ARG A 651 0.66 9.22 -8.00
CA ARG A 651 0.77 9.73 -9.37
C ARG A 651 -0.58 9.61 -10.10
N CYS A 652 -0.94 10.61 -10.91
CA CYS A 652 -2.22 10.57 -11.63
C CYS A 652 -2.26 9.49 -12.72
N LYS A 653 -1.10 9.08 -13.26
CA LYS A 653 -1.02 8.03 -14.29
C LYS A 653 -1.46 6.67 -13.73
N GLY A 654 -2.51 6.10 -14.33
CA GLY A 654 -3.08 4.82 -13.90
C GLY A 654 -4.03 4.91 -12.71
N TYR A 655 -4.29 6.12 -12.20
CA TYR A 655 -5.23 6.33 -11.12
C TYR A 655 -6.65 6.51 -11.67
N ASN A 656 -7.58 5.64 -11.27
CA ASN A 656 -8.93 5.61 -11.85
C ASN A 656 -9.91 6.62 -11.23
N LYS A 657 -9.58 7.18 -10.04
CA LYS A 657 -10.47 8.04 -9.26
C LYS A 657 -9.92 9.46 -9.13
N ILE A 658 -9.54 10.07 -10.25
CA ILE A 658 -8.96 11.42 -10.24
C ILE A 658 -10.03 12.45 -9.86
N LYS A 659 -9.74 13.24 -8.83
CA LYS A 659 -10.52 14.42 -8.43
C LYS A 659 -9.77 15.66 -8.87
N PHE A 660 -10.45 16.56 -9.56
CA PHE A 660 -9.86 17.78 -10.08
C PHE A 660 -10.78 18.97 -9.87
N LYS A 661 -10.19 20.16 -9.89
CA LYS A 661 -10.88 21.45 -9.86
C LYS A 661 -10.39 22.30 -11.02
N LEU A 662 -11.33 22.91 -11.72
CA LEU A 662 -11.03 23.85 -12.79
C LEU A 662 -10.79 25.24 -12.20
N GLY A 663 -9.69 25.87 -12.64
CA GLY A 663 -9.42 27.26 -12.39
C GLY A 663 -10.33 28.19 -13.18
N GLU A 664 -10.19 29.48 -12.91
CA GLU A 664 -10.88 30.52 -13.68
C GLU A 664 -10.38 30.60 -15.12
N CYS A 665 -11.21 31.12 -16.03
CA CYS A 665 -10.80 31.34 -17.42
C CYS A 665 -9.75 32.44 -17.47
N ASN A 666 -8.56 32.12 -17.96
CA ASN A 666 -7.60 33.15 -18.32
C ASN A 666 -8.08 33.82 -19.61
N GLU A 667 -8.62 35.03 -19.45
CA GLU A 667 -9.26 35.82 -20.49
C GLU A 667 -8.35 36.16 -21.69
N GLN A 668 -7.03 36.10 -21.53
CA GLN A 668 -6.07 36.37 -22.61
C GLN A 668 -5.78 35.13 -23.44
N THR A 669 -5.60 33.98 -22.78
CA THR A 669 -5.19 32.73 -23.43
C THR A 669 -6.36 31.85 -23.84
N GLU A 670 -7.57 32.13 -23.35
CA GLU A 670 -8.76 31.27 -23.50
C GLU A 670 -8.58 29.86 -22.91
N LEU A 671 -7.72 29.74 -21.90
CA LEU A 671 -7.44 28.48 -21.20
C LEU A 671 -7.83 28.57 -19.72
N ARG A 672 -8.25 27.43 -19.17
CA ARG A 672 -8.44 27.19 -17.73
C ARG A 672 -7.46 26.13 -17.27
N ASN A 673 -6.75 26.39 -16.18
CA ASN A 673 -5.86 25.40 -15.58
C ASN A 673 -6.68 24.33 -14.84
N ILE A 674 -6.28 23.08 -14.95
CA ILE A 674 -6.80 21.95 -14.19
C ILE A 674 -5.88 21.73 -12.99
N THR A 675 -6.45 21.82 -11.79
CA THR A 675 -5.77 21.47 -10.55
C THR A 675 -6.22 20.09 -10.10
N TYR A 676 -5.28 19.17 -9.95
CA TYR A 676 -5.54 17.79 -9.53
C TYR A 676 -5.43 17.74 -8.01
N LEU A 677 -6.49 17.33 -7.33
CA LEU A 677 -6.62 17.45 -5.88
C LEU A 677 -6.09 16.24 -5.12
N ASN A 678 -6.08 15.07 -5.77
CA ASN A 678 -5.76 13.80 -5.13
C ASN A 678 -4.65 13.00 -5.82
N CYS A 679 -3.91 13.64 -6.73
CA CYS A 679 -2.76 13.03 -7.38
C CYS A 679 -1.80 14.08 -7.92
N LYS A 680 -0.53 13.70 -8.09
CA LYS A 680 0.52 14.51 -8.72
C LYS A 680 0.68 14.18 -10.20
N ILE A 681 0.86 15.23 -11.01
CA ILE A 681 1.13 15.13 -12.43
C ILE A 681 2.64 15.19 -12.67
N THR A 682 3.14 14.32 -13.52
CA THR A 682 4.48 14.44 -14.12
C THR A 682 4.36 14.82 -15.61
N ASP A 683 5.43 15.35 -16.19
CA ASP A 683 5.41 15.78 -17.61
C ASP A 683 5.07 14.62 -18.59
N ASN A 684 5.26 13.38 -18.17
CA ASN A 684 5.07 12.17 -18.98
C ASN A 684 3.70 11.47 -18.78
N ASP A 685 2.76 12.07 -18.04
CA ASP A 685 1.50 11.40 -17.70
C ASP A 685 0.45 11.49 -18.83
N GLY A 686 0.65 12.36 -19.82
CA GLY A 686 -0.29 12.54 -20.93
C GLY A 686 -1.65 13.15 -20.53
N LEU A 687 -1.75 13.67 -19.31
CA LEU A 687 -2.95 14.32 -18.79
C LEU A 687 -2.98 15.81 -19.18
N GLN A 688 -4.16 16.30 -19.54
CA GLN A 688 -4.35 17.70 -19.90
C GLN A 688 -4.18 18.59 -18.66
N ARG A 689 -3.32 19.61 -18.77
CA ARG A 689 -3.16 20.62 -17.72
C ARG A 689 -4.09 21.80 -17.89
N ASN A 690 -4.48 22.07 -19.14
CA ASN A 690 -5.30 23.21 -19.51
C ASN A 690 -6.45 22.74 -20.41
N ILE A 691 -7.61 23.39 -20.29
CA ILE A 691 -8.77 23.20 -21.18
C ILE A 691 -9.22 24.55 -21.74
N GLU A 692 -9.84 24.53 -22.92
CA GLU A 692 -10.39 25.73 -23.54
C GLU A 692 -11.58 26.28 -22.74
N CYS A 693 -11.69 27.61 -22.71
CA CYS A 693 -12.83 28.28 -22.11
C CYS A 693 -14.12 28.04 -22.94
N PRO A 694 -15.29 27.94 -22.30
CA PRO A 694 -16.55 27.67 -23.00
C PRO A 694 -17.12 28.89 -23.75
N TYR A 695 -16.41 30.02 -23.77
CA TYR A 695 -16.79 31.25 -24.45
C TYR A 695 -15.54 32.00 -24.93
N ILE A 696 -15.72 32.83 -25.97
CA ILE A 696 -14.68 33.72 -26.48
C ILE A 696 -14.61 34.96 -25.59
N SER A 697 -13.45 35.23 -25.03
CA SER A 697 -13.23 36.39 -24.17
C SER A 697 -13.02 37.65 -25.00
N SER A 698 -13.58 38.79 -24.57
CA SER A 698 -13.33 40.08 -25.23
C SER A 698 -11.88 40.55 -25.10
N LYS A 699 -11.11 40.00 -24.16
CA LYS A 699 -9.67 40.29 -23.99
C LYS A 699 -8.76 39.37 -24.82
N ASN A 700 -9.29 38.29 -25.39
CA ASN A 700 -8.53 37.45 -26.31
C ASN A 700 -8.42 38.15 -27.67
N ILE A 701 -7.34 37.91 -28.41
CA ILE A 701 -7.11 38.48 -29.75
C ILE A 701 -8.29 38.20 -30.69
N LYS A 702 -8.88 37.00 -30.65
CA LYS A 702 -10.05 36.62 -31.46
C LYS A 702 -11.27 37.47 -31.11
N GLY A 703 -11.59 37.56 -29.82
CA GLY A 703 -12.72 38.36 -29.35
C GLY A 703 -12.52 39.85 -29.64
N LEU A 704 -11.32 40.38 -29.38
CA LEU A 704 -10.95 41.77 -29.66
C LEU A 704 -11.07 42.07 -31.16
N PHE A 705 -10.54 41.21 -32.02
CA PHE A 705 -10.66 41.34 -33.47
C PHE A 705 -12.12 41.37 -33.94
N LEU A 706 -12.96 40.45 -33.44
CA LEU A 706 -14.39 40.43 -33.75
C LEU A 706 -15.11 41.70 -33.29
N THR A 707 -14.81 42.19 -32.09
CA THR A 707 -15.42 43.42 -31.56
C THR A 707 -14.99 44.67 -32.33
N ILE A 708 -13.71 44.79 -32.71
CA ILE A 708 -13.20 45.92 -33.50
C ILE A 708 -13.81 45.91 -34.90
N LEU A 709 -13.86 44.75 -35.56
CA LEU A 709 -14.43 44.63 -36.90
C LEU A 709 -15.92 45.00 -36.90
N SER A 710 -16.69 44.51 -35.93
CA SER A 710 -18.10 44.87 -35.75
C SER A 710 -18.28 46.36 -35.44
N LEU A 711 -17.41 46.96 -34.61
CA LEU A 711 -17.45 48.40 -34.34
C LEU A 711 -17.22 49.24 -35.61
N ILE A 712 -16.24 48.87 -36.43
CA ILE A 712 -15.95 49.56 -37.69
C ILE A 712 -17.15 49.45 -38.64
N ALA A 713 -17.75 48.26 -38.77
CA ALA A 713 -18.92 48.04 -39.61
C ALA A 713 -20.10 48.93 -39.20
N ILE A 714 -20.43 48.96 -37.90
CA ILE A 714 -21.49 49.83 -37.36
C ILE A 714 -21.23 51.31 -37.65
N ILE A 715 -19.98 51.79 -37.52
CA ILE A 715 -19.62 53.18 -37.82
C ILE A 715 -19.86 53.50 -39.31
N ILE A 716 -19.44 52.60 -40.20
CA ILE A 716 -19.66 52.75 -41.65
C ILE A 716 -21.15 52.79 -41.96
N GLU A 717 -21.94 51.91 -41.36
CA GLU A 717 -23.39 51.86 -41.58
C GLU A 717 -24.12 53.11 -41.08
N ILE A 718 -23.78 53.60 -39.88
CA ILE A 718 -24.33 54.87 -39.36
C ILE A 718 -23.99 56.02 -40.30
N PHE A 719 -22.76 56.07 -40.82
CA PHE A 719 -22.36 57.07 -41.80
C PHE A 719 -23.19 56.98 -43.09
N ILE A 720 -23.44 55.77 -43.60
CA ILE A 720 -24.30 55.54 -44.77
C ILE A 720 -25.74 55.98 -44.47
N ILE A 721 -26.29 55.68 -43.29
CA ILE A 721 -27.63 56.15 -42.87
C ILE A 721 -27.70 57.68 -42.94
N ILE A 722 -26.70 58.38 -42.40
CA ILE A 722 -26.63 59.84 -42.42
C ILE A 722 -26.63 60.37 -43.85
N ILE A 723 -25.86 59.76 -44.76
CA ILE A 723 -25.85 60.10 -46.19
C ILE A 723 -27.24 59.91 -46.80
N VAL A 724 -27.86 58.75 -46.59
CA VAL A 724 -29.18 58.42 -47.16
C VAL A 724 -30.26 59.40 -46.68
N ILE A 725 -30.23 59.81 -45.40
CA ILE A 725 -31.15 60.80 -44.84
C ILE A 725 -30.89 62.20 -45.40
N LYS A 726 -29.63 62.63 -45.45
CA LYS A 726 -29.25 63.98 -45.90
C LYS A 726 -29.57 64.20 -47.38
N PHE A 727 -29.31 63.19 -48.22
CA PHE A 727 -29.52 63.25 -49.66
C PHE A 727 -30.83 62.60 -50.12
N LYS A 728 -31.84 62.48 -49.25
CA LYS A 728 -33.09 61.77 -49.54
C LYS A 728 -33.83 62.25 -50.81
N ASN A 729 -33.64 63.51 -51.21
CA ASN A 729 -34.28 64.13 -52.38
C ASN A 729 -33.48 63.95 -53.68
N GLU A 730 -32.27 63.40 -53.63
CA GLU A 730 -31.46 63.16 -54.82
C GLU A 730 -32.10 62.07 -55.70
N LYS A 731 -32.02 62.27 -57.02
CA LYS A 731 -32.70 61.41 -58.01
C LYS A 731 -32.34 59.93 -57.84
N CYS A 732 -31.08 59.63 -57.52
CA CYS A 732 -30.59 58.25 -57.32
C CYS A 732 -31.22 57.56 -56.09
N ILE A 733 -31.36 58.27 -54.97
CA ILE A 733 -31.95 57.73 -53.73
C ILE A 733 -33.47 57.62 -53.87
N MET A 734 -34.10 58.63 -54.48
CA MET A 734 -35.54 58.62 -54.74
C MET A 734 -35.96 57.48 -55.67
N LEU A 735 -35.19 57.20 -56.74
CA LEU A 735 -35.44 56.06 -57.64
C LEU A 735 -35.20 54.70 -56.96
N SER A 736 -34.21 54.63 -56.06
CA SER A 736 -33.91 53.42 -55.30
C SER A 736 -34.96 53.13 -54.21
N GLY A 737 -35.65 54.15 -53.72
CA GLY A 737 -36.66 54.06 -52.66
C GLY A 737 -36.04 54.26 -51.28
N PHE A 738 -36.26 55.45 -50.71
CA PHE A 738 -35.68 55.87 -49.43
C PHE A 738 -36.01 54.91 -48.28
N GLU A 739 -37.28 54.55 -48.11
CA GLU A 739 -37.75 53.68 -47.02
C GLU A 739 -37.12 52.28 -47.07
N PHE A 740 -36.93 51.75 -48.28
CA PHE A 740 -36.27 50.46 -48.50
C PHE A 740 -34.79 50.50 -48.11
N LEU A 741 -34.05 51.52 -48.57
CA LEU A 741 -32.64 51.66 -48.24
C LEU A 741 -32.44 51.82 -46.73
N LEU A 742 -33.31 52.59 -46.06
CA LEU A 742 -33.26 52.76 -44.61
C LEU A 742 -33.50 51.43 -43.87
N PHE A 743 -34.50 50.65 -44.28
CA PHE A 743 -34.83 49.37 -43.65
C PHE A 743 -33.75 48.30 -43.89
N LEU A 744 -33.11 48.30 -45.07
CA LEU A 744 -31.99 47.43 -45.38
C LEU A 744 -30.78 47.72 -44.49
N ILE A 745 -30.39 48.99 -44.35
CA ILE A 745 -29.23 49.36 -43.51
C ILE A 745 -29.54 49.12 -42.03
N LEU A 746 -30.77 49.40 -41.57
CA LEU A 746 -31.17 49.13 -40.19
C LEU A 746 -31.13 47.62 -39.87
N SER A 747 -31.54 46.76 -40.80
CA SER A 747 -31.49 45.31 -40.62
C SER A 747 -30.04 44.79 -40.56
N SER A 748 -29.16 45.37 -41.39
CA SER A 748 -27.72 45.09 -41.36
C SER A 748 -27.09 45.50 -40.02
N LEU A 749 -27.45 46.68 -39.50
CA LEU A 749 -26.97 47.17 -38.21
C LEU A 749 -27.40 46.28 -37.04
N ILE A 750 -28.64 45.78 -37.06
CA ILE A 750 -29.12 44.82 -36.04
C ILE A 750 -28.31 43.51 -36.11
N LEU A 751 -27.95 43.05 -37.30
CA LEU A 751 -27.13 41.86 -37.50
C LEU A 751 -25.70 42.06 -36.98
N ASP A 752 -25.08 43.22 -37.22
CA ASP A 752 -23.75 43.54 -36.71
C ASP A 752 -23.73 43.64 -35.17
N ILE A 753 -24.79 44.19 -34.57
CA ILE A 753 -24.96 44.23 -33.11
C ILE A 753 -25.00 42.81 -32.52
N SER A 754 -25.50 41.81 -33.26
CA SER A 754 -25.59 40.43 -32.76
C SER A 754 -24.24 39.87 -32.33
N VAL A 755 -23.15 40.24 -33.02
CA VAL A 755 -21.77 39.79 -32.74
C VAL A 755 -21.34 40.12 -31.31
N TYR A 756 -21.75 41.27 -30.77
CA TYR A 756 -21.44 41.63 -29.38
C TYR A 756 -22.07 40.69 -28.35
N PHE A 757 -23.24 40.11 -28.65
CA PHE A 757 -23.90 39.16 -27.78
C PHE A 757 -23.31 37.74 -27.88
N TRP A 758 -22.51 37.46 -28.92
CA TRP A 758 -21.73 36.23 -29.05
C TRP A 758 -20.42 36.25 -28.25
N VAL A 759 -19.90 37.44 -27.92
CA VAL A 759 -18.63 37.60 -27.19
C VAL A 759 -18.85 37.75 -25.67
N GLY A 760 -18.04 37.06 -24.89
CA GLY A 760 -18.04 37.06 -23.42
C GLY A 760 -18.81 35.90 -22.78
N SER A 761 -18.87 35.89 -21.45
CA SER A 761 -19.47 34.80 -20.68
C SER A 761 -20.97 34.62 -20.96
N ALA A 762 -21.44 33.36 -20.87
CA ALA A 762 -22.85 33.02 -21.05
C ALA A 762 -23.71 33.62 -19.91
N VAL A 763 -24.48 34.67 -20.23
CA VAL A 763 -25.45 35.28 -19.34
C VAL A 763 -26.84 35.19 -19.98
N LYS A 764 -27.89 35.00 -19.18
CA LYS A 764 -29.26 34.75 -19.64
C LYS A 764 -29.72 35.71 -20.74
N TYR A 765 -29.54 37.02 -20.56
CA TYR A 765 -29.97 38.01 -21.56
C TYR A 765 -29.11 37.97 -22.84
N LYS A 766 -27.79 37.74 -22.74
CA LYS A 766 -26.90 37.59 -23.92
C LYS A 766 -27.31 36.38 -24.76
N CYS A 767 -27.63 35.27 -24.12
CA CYS A 767 -28.07 34.04 -24.79
C CYS A 767 -29.36 34.21 -25.59
N ILE A 768 -30.29 35.03 -25.11
CA ILE A 768 -31.55 35.34 -25.81
C ILE A 768 -31.31 36.37 -26.90
N LEU A 769 -30.66 37.49 -26.57
CA LEU A 769 -30.49 38.62 -27.50
C LEU A 769 -29.65 38.26 -28.73
N LYS A 770 -28.64 37.38 -28.60
CA LYS A 770 -27.84 36.94 -29.76
C LYS A 770 -28.69 36.28 -30.85
N ILE A 771 -29.71 35.49 -30.47
CA ILE A 771 -30.60 34.83 -31.43
C ILE A 771 -31.64 35.81 -31.96
N TRP A 772 -32.22 36.65 -31.10
CA TRP A 772 -33.18 37.67 -31.50
C TRP A 772 -32.61 38.63 -32.55
N THR A 773 -31.44 39.21 -32.26
CA THR A 773 -30.80 40.17 -33.16
C THR A 773 -30.38 39.52 -34.47
N MET A 774 -29.85 38.30 -34.43
CA MET A 774 -29.49 37.55 -35.64
C MET A 774 -30.69 37.26 -36.53
N ILE A 775 -31.79 36.71 -36.00
CA ILE A 775 -32.98 36.39 -36.79
C ILE A 775 -33.65 37.66 -37.33
N ILE A 776 -33.85 38.68 -36.48
CA ILE A 776 -34.45 39.96 -36.92
C ILE A 776 -33.61 40.60 -38.02
N GLY A 777 -32.29 40.60 -37.87
CA GLY A 777 -31.37 41.12 -38.88
C GLY A 777 -31.45 40.36 -40.20
N ILE A 778 -31.37 39.02 -40.16
CA ILE A 778 -31.42 38.16 -41.37
C ILE A 778 -32.78 38.27 -42.08
N THR A 779 -33.90 38.06 -41.37
CA THR A 779 -35.24 38.14 -41.97
C THR A 779 -35.49 39.54 -42.55
N GLY A 780 -35.07 40.60 -41.85
CA GLY A 780 -35.20 41.98 -42.30
C GLY A 780 -34.40 42.25 -43.57
N LEU A 781 -33.16 41.77 -43.63
CA LEU A 781 -32.27 41.89 -44.79
C LEU A 781 -32.86 41.14 -46.00
N ILE A 782 -33.25 39.87 -45.83
CA ILE A 782 -33.88 39.04 -46.88
C ILE A 782 -35.15 39.68 -47.42
N SER A 783 -36.05 40.09 -46.53
CA SER A 783 -37.33 40.69 -46.91
C SER A 783 -37.13 42.00 -47.69
N SER A 784 -36.17 42.83 -47.25
CA SER A 784 -35.85 44.10 -47.89
C SER A 784 -35.56 43.89 -49.38
N TYR A 785 -34.53 43.11 -49.71
CA TYR A 785 -34.11 42.99 -51.12
C TYR A 785 -35.10 42.16 -51.95
N SER A 786 -35.81 41.20 -51.34
CA SER A 786 -36.87 40.44 -52.02
C SER A 786 -38.00 41.36 -52.50
N ILE A 787 -38.49 42.24 -51.62
CA ILE A 787 -39.50 43.25 -51.97
C ILE A 787 -39.00 44.12 -53.12
N LYS A 788 -37.74 44.58 -53.07
CA LYS A 788 -37.19 45.43 -54.12
C LYS A 788 -37.08 44.71 -55.46
N SER A 789 -36.57 43.47 -55.48
CA SER A 789 -36.48 42.65 -56.69
C SER A 789 -37.86 42.42 -57.31
N GLU A 790 -38.88 42.13 -56.50
CA GLU A 790 -40.23 41.89 -56.99
C GLU A 790 -40.90 43.16 -57.55
N ILE A 791 -40.69 44.32 -56.91
CA ILE A 791 -41.15 45.61 -57.45
C ILE A 791 -40.52 45.88 -58.82
N ILE A 792 -39.21 45.65 -58.98
CA ILE A 792 -38.53 45.84 -60.27
C ILE A 792 -39.10 44.91 -61.35
N ILE A 793 -39.26 43.62 -61.03
CA ILE A 793 -39.76 42.61 -61.98
C ILE A 793 -41.21 42.87 -62.39
N SER A 794 -42.07 43.23 -61.43
CA SER A 794 -43.49 43.53 -61.68
C SER A 794 -43.69 44.76 -62.56
N ILE A 795 -42.87 45.81 -62.40
CA ILE A 795 -42.90 46.98 -63.28
C ILE A 795 -42.48 46.58 -64.70
N TYR A 796 -41.42 45.79 -64.85
CA TYR A 796 -40.89 45.42 -66.17
C TYR A 796 -41.81 44.46 -66.95
N ASN A 797 -42.49 43.54 -66.26
CA ASN A 797 -43.39 42.57 -66.89
C ASN A 797 -44.82 43.12 -67.15
N ASN A 798 -45.17 44.32 -66.65
CA ASN A 798 -46.50 44.89 -66.84
C ASN A 798 -46.62 45.62 -68.18
N LYS A 799 -47.04 44.91 -69.22
CA LYS A 799 -47.22 45.43 -70.59
C LYS A 799 -48.26 46.54 -70.76
N LYS A 800 -49.11 46.83 -69.76
CA LYS A 800 -50.23 47.80 -69.89
C LYS A 800 -50.09 49.11 -69.11
N LEU A 801 -49.02 49.33 -68.33
CA LEU A 801 -48.77 50.56 -67.55
C LEU A 801 -50.00 51.11 -66.77
N THR A 802 -50.97 50.26 -66.44
CA THR A 802 -52.09 50.61 -65.55
C THR A 802 -51.67 50.43 -64.11
N GLN A 803 -52.11 51.32 -63.20
CA GLN A 803 -51.82 51.26 -61.77
C GLN A 803 -52.19 49.88 -61.21
N SER A 804 -51.20 49.00 -61.05
CA SER A 804 -51.43 47.67 -60.52
C SER A 804 -51.35 47.70 -59.00
N ASN A 805 -52.42 47.29 -58.33
CA ASN A 805 -52.49 47.00 -56.88
C ASN A 805 -51.52 45.89 -56.42
N TYR A 806 -50.80 45.26 -57.35
CA TYR A 806 -49.82 44.19 -57.09
C TYR A 806 -48.66 44.66 -56.20
N LYS A 807 -48.26 45.94 -56.29
CA LYS A 807 -47.17 46.55 -55.50
C LYS A 807 -47.44 46.50 -53.98
N MET A 808 -48.70 46.64 -53.57
CA MET A 808 -49.07 46.69 -52.14
C MET A 808 -49.26 45.28 -51.55
N ARG A 809 -49.73 44.31 -52.35
CA ARG A 809 -50.00 42.94 -51.91
C ARG A 809 -48.74 42.17 -51.49
N THR A 810 -47.69 42.24 -52.31
CA THR A 810 -46.41 41.56 -51.99
C THR A 810 -45.73 42.21 -50.79
N TYR A 811 -45.70 43.54 -50.73
CA TYR A 811 -45.13 44.27 -49.60
C TYR A 811 -45.79 43.86 -48.27
N LEU A 812 -47.13 43.80 -48.24
CA LEU A 812 -47.88 43.34 -47.08
C LEU A 812 -47.58 41.88 -46.71
N LEU A 813 -47.29 41.01 -47.68
CA LEU A 813 -46.95 39.60 -47.45
C LEU A 813 -45.60 39.44 -46.73
N TYR A 814 -44.54 40.14 -47.15
CA TYR A 814 -43.25 40.08 -46.45
C TYR A 814 -43.31 40.70 -45.05
N VAL A 815 -44.06 41.80 -44.88
CA VAL A 815 -44.30 42.39 -43.55
C VAL A 815 -45.06 41.41 -42.64
N PHE A 816 -46.05 40.70 -43.18
CA PHE A 816 -46.77 39.66 -42.43
C PHE A 816 -45.85 38.52 -42.01
N ILE A 817 -44.97 38.04 -42.89
CA ILE A 817 -43.99 36.99 -42.56
C ILE A 817 -43.02 37.47 -41.48
N PHE A 818 -42.58 38.73 -41.54
CA PHE A 818 -41.71 39.32 -40.51
C PHE A 818 -42.40 39.42 -39.15
N ILE A 819 -43.66 39.85 -39.09
CA ILE A 819 -44.46 39.86 -37.85
C ILE A 819 -44.65 38.44 -37.32
N PHE A 820 -44.92 37.48 -38.21
CA PHE A 820 -45.04 36.07 -37.85
C PHE A 820 -43.74 35.52 -37.24
N GLN A 821 -42.58 35.87 -37.79
CA GLN A 821 -41.27 35.54 -37.21
C GLN A 821 -41.08 36.14 -35.81
N LEU A 822 -41.51 37.39 -35.58
CA LEU A 822 -41.44 38.00 -34.23
C LEU A 822 -42.34 37.28 -33.21
N ILE A 823 -43.52 36.80 -33.63
CA ILE A 823 -44.41 36.00 -32.77
C ILE A 823 -43.73 34.67 -32.43
N LEU A 824 -43.12 33.99 -33.41
CA LEU A 824 -42.38 32.74 -33.19
C LEU A 824 -41.17 32.94 -32.26
N LEU A 825 -40.40 34.02 -32.43
CA LEU A 825 -39.28 34.37 -31.53
C LEU A 825 -39.75 34.65 -30.10
N THR A 826 -40.87 35.37 -29.96
CA THR A 826 -41.49 35.62 -28.66
C THR A 826 -41.91 34.32 -28.00
N TRP A 827 -42.53 33.41 -28.76
CA TRP A 827 -42.91 32.08 -28.29
C TRP A 827 -41.70 31.21 -27.93
N TRP A 828 -40.64 31.24 -28.74
CA TRP A 828 -39.38 30.55 -28.47
C TRP A 828 -38.75 31.03 -27.16
N THR A 829 -38.75 32.35 -26.92
CA THR A 829 -38.17 32.97 -25.72
C THR A 829 -38.86 32.51 -24.44
N PHE A 830 -40.19 32.37 -24.45
CA PHE A 830 -40.93 31.85 -23.30
C PHE A 830 -40.57 30.40 -22.95
N LYS A 831 -40.06 29.63 -23.92
CA LYS A 831 -39.60 28.24 -23.72
C LYS A 831 -38.08 28.12 -23.55
N HIS A 832 -37.37 29.23 -23.32
CA HIS A 832 -35.91 29.26 -23.30
C HIS A 832 -35.36 29.48 -21.89
N ASP A 833 -34.61 28.50 -21.38
CA ASP A 833 -34.08 28.51 -20.00
C ASP A 833 -32.89 29.45 -19.78
N GLY A 834 -32.33 30.03 -20.85
CA GLY A 834 -31.23 30.98 -20.77
C GLY A 834 -29.87 30.30 -20.74
N VAL A 835 -29.41 29.94 -19.54
CA VAL A 835 -28.13 29.26 -19.32
C VAL A 835 -28.41 27.86 -18.81
N THR A 836 -27.81 26.87 -19.47
CA THR A 836 -27.91 25.45 -19.11
C THR A 836 -26.54 24.90 -18.81
N GLU A 837 -26.47 24.06 -17.80
CA GLU A 837 -25.27 23.34 -17.43
C GLU A 837 -25.14 22.10 -18.32
N LYS A 838 -24.00 21.99 -19.03
CA LYS A 838 -23.66 20.82 -19.84
C LYS A 838 -22.49 20.07 -19.22
N GLU A 839 -22.48 18.77 -19.43
CA GLU A 839 -21.36 17.91 -19.06
C GLU A 839 -20.41 17.75 -20.25
N SER A 840 -19.12 17.97 -20.01
CA SER A 840 -18.03 17.68 -20.94
C SER A 840 -17.09 16.66 -20.30
N TYR A 841 -16.41 15.87 -21.12
CA TYR A 841 -15.53 14.80 -20.66
C TYR A 841 -14.07 15.10 -20.99
N ILE A 842 -13.22 15.10 -19.97
CA ILE A 842 -11.77 15.13 -20.12
C ILE A 842 -11.27 13.70 -20.18
N LYS A 843 -10.61 13.36 -21.30
CA LYS A 843 -10.05 12.03 -21.53
C LYS A 843 -9.15 11.61 -20.35
N ASN A 844 -9.40 10.42 -19.81
CA ASN A 844 -8.67 9.81 -18.69
C ASN A 844 -8.76 10.56 -17.35
N VAL A 845 -9.66 11.54 -17.20
CA VAL A 845 -9.82 12.30 -15.95
C VAL A 845 -11.24 12.19 -15.42
N GLY A 846 -12.24 12.53 -16.23
CA GLY A 846 -13.64 12.50 -15.81
C GLY A 846 -14.49 13.58 -16.46
N SER A 847 -15.77 13.64 -16.08
CA SER A 847 -16.69 14.68 -16.54
C SER A 847 -16.61 15.94 -15.67
N TYR A 848 -16.79 17.09 -16.30
CA TYR A 848 -17.00 18.36 -15.61
C TYR A 848 -18.20 19.08 -16.18
N LYS A 849 -18.78 19.96 -15.36
CA LYS A 849 -19.93 20.77 -15.73
C LYS A 849 -19.51 22.17 -16.14
N TYR A 850 -20.14 22.69 -17.19
CA TYR A 850 -19.88 24.03 -17.68
C TYR A 850 -21.16 24.71 -18.19
N ASN A 851 -21.21 26.02 -18.02
CA ASN A 851 -22.36 26.82 -18.41
C ASN A 851 -22.31 27.15 -19.90
N THR A 852 -23.40 26.86 -20.61
CA THR A 852 -23.61 27.21 -22.02
C THR A 852 -24.97 27.84 -22.22
N CYS A 853 -25.17 28.58 -23.30
CA CYS A 853 -26.51 29.03 -23.66
C CYS A 853 -27.39 27.83 -24.03
N SER A 854 -28.61 27.80 -23.49
CA SER A 854 -29.64 26.85 -23.91
C SER A 854 -29.96 27.05 -25.40
N ILE A 855 -30.46 25.99 -26.05
CA ILE A 855 -31.03 26.07 -27.41
C ILE A 855 -32.54 26.36 -27.33
N GLY A 856 -33.15 26.15 -26.16
CA GLY A 856 -34.60 26.23 -25.96
C GLY A 856 -35.34 25.14 -26.73
N ASN A 857 -36.56 25.44 -27.19
CA ASN A 857 -37.33 24.52 -28.02
C ASN A 857 -36.74 24.44 -29.43
N GLU A 858 -36.01 23.36 -29.71
CA GLU A 858 -35.35 23.09 -30.98
C GLU A 858 -36.34 23.14 -32.15
N ASN A 859 -37.53 22.54 -32.03
CA ASN A 859 -38.51 22.51 -33.12
C ASN A 859 -38.99 23.92 -33.53
N ILE A 860 -39.18 24.83 -32.56
CA ILE A 860 -39.58 26.21 -32.86
C ILE A 860 -38.42 26.95 -33.52
N LEU A 861 -37.20 26.75 -33.02
CA LEU A 861 -36.00 27.39 -33.59
C LEU A 861 -35.73 26.90 -35.02
N THR A 862 -35.86 25.59 -35.28
CA THR A 862 -35.75 25.00 -36.62
C THR A 862 -36.83 25.54 -37.56
N LEU A 863 -38.06 25.73 -37.08
CA LEU A 863 -39.14 26.34 -37.88
C LEU A 863 -38.81 27.80 -38.26
N ILE A 864 -38.25 28.58 -37.33
CA ILE A 864 -37.81 29.96 -37.58
C ILE A 864 -36.75 29.98 -38.70
N PHE A 865 -35.71 29.16 -38.59
CA PHE A 865 -34.67 29.07 -39.63
C PHE A 865 -35.19 28.52 -40.95
N LEU A 866 -36.15 27.59 -40.94
CA LEU A 866 -36.77 27.06 -42.14
C LEU A 866 -37.51 28.15 -42.93
N ILE A 867 -38.20 29.06 -42.23
CA ILE A 867 -38.86 30.21 -42.85
C ILE A 867 -37.82 31.13 -43.50
N ASP A 868 -36.73 31.46 -42.81
CA ASP A 868 -35.66 32.31 -43.36
C ASP A 868 -35.00 31.67 -44.58
N TYR A 869 -34.73 30.36 -44.52
CA TYR A 869 -34.17 29.62 -45.66
C TYR A 869 -35.14 29.61 -46.85
N THR A 870 -36.44 29.41 -46.60
CA THR A 870 -37.47 29.45 -47.64
C THR A 870 -37.56 30.84 -48.26
N LEU A 871 -37.51 31.90 -47.46
CA LEU A 871 -37.47 33.28 -47.93
C LEU A 871 -36.23 33.54 -48.79
N LEU A 872 -35.07 33.04 -48.37
CA LEU A 872 -33.82 33.17 -49.12
C LEU A 872 -33.91 32.50 -50.50
N VAL A 873 -34.43 31.26 -50.56
CA VAL A 873 -34.66 30.53 -51.82
C VAL A 873 -35.63 31.27 -52.72
N ILE A 874 -36.75 31.75 -52.18
CA ILE A 874 -37.71 32.58 -52.93
C ILE A 874 -37.00 33.81 -53.49
N SER A 875 -36.18 34.47 -52.70
CA SER A 875 -35.46 35.64 -53.18
C SER A 875 -34.43 35.34 -54.27
N ILE A 876 -33.72 34.21 -54.19
CA ILE A 876 -32.82 33.77 -55.25
C ILE A 876 -33.60 33.52 -56.55
N ILE A 877 -34.75 32.84 -56.46
CA ILE A 877 -35.61 32.58 -57.63
C ILE A 877 -36.11 33.89 -58.23
N MET A 878 -36.54 34.83 -57.40
CA MET A 878 -37.05 36.13 -57.85
C MET A 878 -35.94 36.96 -58.49
N SER A 879 -34.80 37.13 -57.82
CA SER A 879 -33.66 37.86 -58.36
C SER A 879 -33.10 37.23 -59.65
N TYR A 880 -33.11 35.90 -59.78
CA TYR A 880 -32.77 35.18 -61.01
C TYR A 880 -33.70 35.53 -62.18
N ARG A 881 -35.02 35.60 -61.95
CA ARG A 881 -35.99 36.01 -62.99
C ARG A 881 -35.72 37.44 -63.49
N GLY A 882 -35.23 38.32 -62.62
CA GLY A 882 -34.85 39.69 -62.94
C GLY A 882 -33.48 39.87 -63.62
N ARG A 883 -32.73 38.80 -63.95
CA ARG A 883 -31.33 38.87 -64.40
C ARG A 883 -31.11 39.48 -65.80
N ASN A 884 -32.13 39.43 -66.66
CA ASN A 884 -32.05 39.88 -68.06
C ASN A 884 -32.53 41.34 -68.27
N ILE A 885 -32.77 42.09 -67.19
CA ILE A 885 -33.21 43.49 -67.25
C ILE A 885 -32.02 44.38 -67.68
N PRO A 886 -32.20 45.36 -68.60
CA PRO A 886 -31.13 46.19 -69.14
C PRO A 886 -30.32 46.96 -68.08
N SER A 887 -29.07 47.29 -68.41
CA SER A 887 -28.03 47.80 -67.49
C SER A 887 -28.35 49.11 -66.78
N GLU A 888 -29.30 49.91 -67.28
CA GLU A 888 -29.76 51.13 -66.60
C GLU A 888 -30.59 50.84 -65.33
N PHE A 889 -31.02 49.59 -65.11
CA PHE A 889 -31.77 49.11 -63.93
C PHE A 889 -31.09 47.92 -63.22
N ASN A 890 -29.75 47.82 -63.31
CA ASN A 890 -28.91 46.67 -62.91
C ASN A 890 -28.82 46.35 -61.38
N TYR A 891 -29.85 46.71 -60.60
CA TYR A 891 -29.95 46.33 -59.18
C TYR A 891 -30.26 44.84 -59.01
N SER A 892 -31.03 44.24 -59.91
CA SER A 892 -31.45 42.83 -59.83
C SER A 892 -30.28 41.84 -59.90
N LYS A 893 -29.25 42.13 -60.73
CA LYS A 893 -28.05 41.29 -60.82
C LYS A 893 -27.20 41.35 -59.55
N LYS A 894 -27.07 42.54 -58.94
CA LYS A 894 -26.36 42.72 -57.66
C LYS A 894 -27.08 41.98 -56.54
N ILE A 895 -28.40 42.13 -56.44
CA ILE A 895 -29.22 41.40 -55.45
C ILE A 895 -29.11 39.89 -55.64
N PHE A 896 -29.08 39.39 -56.88
CA PHE A 896 -28.88 37.97 -57.17
C PHE A 896 -27.53 37.47 -56.63
N PHE A 897 -26.43 38.17 -56.91
CA PHE A 897 -25.11 37.82 -56.36
C PHE A 897 -25.06 37.90 -54.83
N THR A 898 -25.62 38.94 -54.23
CA THR A 898 -25.69 39.08 -52.76
C THR A 898 -26.51 37.95 -52.14
N SER A 899 -27.67 37.61 -52.71
CA SER A 899 -28.52 36.51 -52.21
C SER A 899 -27.81 35.16 -52.32
N LEU A 900 -27.04 34.95 -53.40
CA LEU A 900 -26.23 33.74 -53.58
C LEU A 900 -25.09 33.67 -52.54
N LEU A 901 -24.42 34.79 -52.28
CA LEU A 901 -23.38 34.90 -51.25
C LEU A 901 -23.93 34.71 -49.83
N THR A 902 -25.17 35.14 -49.55
CA THR A 902 -25.85 34.90 -48.26
C THR A 902 -26.26 33.44 -48.07
N ALA A 903 -26.44 32.69 -49.17
CA ALA A 903 -26.78 31.27 -49.12
C ALA A 903 -25.56 30.34 -49.00
N LEU A 904 -24.38 30.82 -49.39
CA LEU A 904 -23.10 30.18 -49.17
C LEU A 904 -22.62 30.45 -47.74
#